data_AF-A0A529GNH5-F1
#
_entry.id   AF-A0A529GNH5-F1
#
_cell.length_a   1.000
_cell.length_b   1.000
_cell.length_c   1.000
_cell.angle_alpha   90.00
_cell.angle_beta   90.00
_cell.angle_gamma   90.00
#
_symmetry.space_group_name_H-M   'P 1'
#
loop_
_entity.id
_entity.type
_entity.pdbx_description
1 polymer ?
#
loop_
_entity_poly.entity_id
_entity_poly.type
_entity_poly.pdbx_seq_one_letter_code
_entity_poly.pdbx_strand_id
1 'polypeptide(L)'
;MNNQFARLFRGPGMQACFRTKNFLAATTAMTTVFLPAVSLGVGLVAFPTGEALADDPISIPLEYVGEGHDRLGIWAKINNGNAQRYVFDTGSDQLNTQIGSEVTGVRPIADTPYVYTYGDGTYGNKLQNVEIDKFTYVDPDQKITIDGPSVSDKKYRAARILDFVYTHAYCKDNNLKCTPGSVTDGLKDMYGQDLQEPYHADKEQRAKMTAGKMADEGGDFAGTFGAGDFLGKTSVWGMMGSVTRSGYVVSANVNPDSESDQTPGCSPCTIVNLNPSLRAQYTNAMPWGEPEEKDQDSYQNFPGSGANASTEYEGSYNLQYTVKDGAPPITDPNKTAVLLDTGTPGGGSLEISDAMLKQFQDAGVKLKNVRRNEQREIVSASGNIPSVTIAGTDGDPVRLDNIDFTYTSGTTEQPNDQTSFVAGLDFFKNRSVIFDLEKKYTAYTSHFVTASNFSTDSSAPEGTGLSRITTSMGNEGGFGIAGVVSGSGSLTLDTKTVVRMTNVNTYTGETNIAQDAYLSLAGLGNIQRSAKVVADGTFDISEHGNGSDYWGISDAYNDARIRSLSGSGTVELGKRTLVLTDSNDTFAGSINDLDVDNNNMGGKLFVAGGVQTLSGKNNFSGMTTVGSGAGLLLADTGVLSHDATTSGFLGNDGQIGGTAIANSGGVVAGGGTYGAVTISEGGTVAPGSATDPSRIVTTLTVTGDFAQQSGSIYQVDLARSSDLIDVGGAAAIDSGAQIELLRQGTLSVDARYTLLSAAG
;
A
#
# COMPACT_ATOMS: atom_id res chain seq x y z
N MET A 1 42.51 -35.55 4.47
CA MET A 1 43.96 -35.31 4.23
C MET A 1 44.09 -34.58 2.90
N ASN A 2 44.54 -33.33 2.98
CA ASN A 2 45.09 -32.41 1.96
C ASN A 2 44.71 -32.49 0.48
N ASN A 3 44.45 -31.28 -0.04
CA ASN A 3 44.45 -30.80 -1.42
C ASN A 3 43.25 -31.17 -2.29
N GLN A 4 42.46 -30.14 -2.64
CA GLN A 4 42.01 -29.78 -4.00
C GLN A 4 40.90 -28.71 -3.90
N PHE A 5 41.25 -27.43 -3.68
CA PHE A 5 40.36 -26.28 -3.96
C PHE A 5 41.21 -25.00 -4.10
N ALA A 6 41.84 -24.84 -5.26
CA ALA A 6 42.46 -23.59 -5.67
C ALA A 6 42.48 -23.52 -7.20
N ARG A 7 41.37 -23.06 -7.80
CA ARG A 7 41.28 -22.46 -9.14
C ARG A 7 39.83 -22.15 -9.47
N LEU A 8 39.39 -20.92 -9.21
CA LEU A 8 38.42 -20.15 -9.99
C LEU A 8 38.16 -18.88 -9.18
N PHE A 9 38.86 -17.78 -9.51
CA PHE A 9 38.49 -16.36 -9.32
C PHE A 9 39.70 -15.53 -9.77
N ARG A 10 39.79 -15.29 -11.08
CA ARG A 10 40.58 -14.20 -11.67
C ARG A 10 39.68 -13.48 -12.68
N GLY A 11 39.13 -12.35 -12.24
CA GLY A 11 38.60 -11.27 -13.08
C GLY A 11 39.12 -9.95 -12.50
N PRO A 12 39.43 -8.92 -13.31
CA PRO A 12 40.11 -7.72 -12.84
C PRO A 12 39.10 -6.65 -12.41
N GLY A 13 39.19 -6.16 -11.18
CA GLY A 13 38.42 -4.99 -10.73
C GLY A 13 38.30 -4.92 -9.21
N MET A 14 38.88 -3.87 -8.62
CA MET A 14 38.76 -3.42 -7.22
C MET A 14 39.13 -4.43 -6.13
N GLN A 15 40.43 -4.51 -5.84
CA GLN A 15 40.88 -4.82 -4.48
C GLN A 15 40.73 -3.55 -3.63
N ALA A 16 39.65 -3.45 -2.86
CA ALA A 16 39.65 -2.57 -1.69
C ALA A 16 40.71 -3.12 -0.72
N CYS A 17 41.86 -2.44 -0.66
CA CYS A 17 42.97 -2.84 0.18
C CYS A 17 42.63 -2.55 1.65
N PHE A 18 42.11 -3.53 2.37
CA PHE A 18 42.13 -3.53 3.84
C PHE A 18 43.59 -3.44 4.32
N ARG A 19 44.01 -2.24 4.75
CA ARG A 19 45.33 -1.98 5.34
C ARG A 19 45.21 -1.77 6.85
N THR A 20 45.15 -2.87 7.57
CA THR A 20 45.68 -2.98 8.93
C THR A 20 46.24 -4.38 9.09
N LYS A 21 47.56 -4.54 9.02
CA LYS A 21 48.23 -5.79 9.40
C LYS A 21 47.93 -6.21 10.86
N ASN A 22 47.35 -5.31 11.66
CA ASN A 22 46.92 -5.56 13.03
C ASN A 22 45.49 -6.11 13.16
N PHE A 23 44.65 -6.11 12.10
CA PHE A 23 43.30 -6.71 12.17
C PHE A 23 43.35 -8.25 12.26
N LEU A 24 44.43 -8.88 11.75
CA LEU A 24 44.68 -10.32 11.83
C LEU A 24 45.58 -10.74 13.00
N ALA A 25 46.21 -9.80 13.73
CA ALA A 25 47.21 -10.11 14.75
C ALA A 25 46.68 -10.01 16.21
N ALA A 26 45.56 -9.34 16.45
CA ALA A 26 44.92 -9.26 17.77
C ALA A 26 44.10 -10.51 18.17
N THR A 27 44.21 -11.62 17.43
CA THR A 27 43.49 -12.88 17.70
C THR A 27 44.35 -13.96 18.36
N THR A 28 45.57 -13.65 18.83
CA THR A 28 46.50 -14.67 19.34
C THR A 28 47.06 -14.38 20.74
N ALA A 29 46.21 -14.13 21.74
CA ALA A 29 46.55 -14.38 23.16
C ALA A 29 45.33 -14.17 24.09
N MET A 30 44.47 -15.19 24.21
CA MET A 30 43.77 -15.55 25.46
C MET A 30 42.95 -16.82 25.22
N THR A 31 43.64 -17.97 25.20
CA THR A 31 43.00 -19.25 25.50
C THR A 31 42.80 -19.34 27.01
N THR A 32 41.71 -18.79 27.50
CA THR A 32 41.08 -19.22 28.75
C THR A 32 39.58 -19.20 28.54
N VAL A 33 39.00 -20.39 28.59
CA VAL A 33 37.62 -20.73 28.28
C VAL A 33 36.66 -19.90 29.15
N PHE A 34 36.00 -18.94 28.52
CA PHE A 34 34.64 -18.53 28.87
C PHE A 34 33.87 -18.52 27.55
N LEU A 35 32.89 -19.41 27.43
CA LEU A 35 31.91 -19.35 26.34
C LEU A 35 30.94 -18.19 26.62
N PRO A 36 30.92 -17.10 25.85
CA PRO A 36 29.66 -16.44 25.58
C PRO A 36 28.97 -17.26 24.48
N ALA A 37 27.74 -17.69 24.75
CA ALA A 37 26.91 -18.33 23.75
C ALA A 37 26.68 -17.35 22.59
N VAL A 38 27.45 -17.47 21.51
CA VAL A 38 27.11 -16.91 20.21
C VAL A 38 25.98 -17.79 19.68
N SER A 39 24.74 -17.36 19.89
CA SER A 39 23.61 -17.87 19.14
C SER A 39 23.81 -17.45 17.69
N LEU A 40 24.42 -18.34 16.90
CA LEU A 40 24.10 -18.47 15.48
C LEU A 40 22.63 -18.88 15.39
N GLY A 41 21.76 -17.89 15.58
CA GLY A 41 20.38 -17.97 15.18
C GLY A 41 20.39 -18.03 13.66
N VAL A 42 20.39 -19.25 13.10
CA VAL A 42 19.51 -19.49 11.97
C VAL A 42 18.14 -19.12 12.51
N GLY A 43 17.75 -17.86 12.29
CA GLY A 43 16.42 -17.39 12.58
C GLY A 43 15.47 -18.15 11.67
N LEU A 44 15.06 -19.35 12.08
CA LEU A 44 13.65 -19.64 12.04
C LEU A 44 13.02 -18.48 12.80
N VAL A 45 12.46 -17.52 12.05
CA VAL A 45 11.50 -16.60 12.61
C VAL A 45 10.37 -17.49 13.07
N ALA A 46 10.43 -17.91 14.34
CA ALA A 46 9.26 -18.36 15.04
C ALA A 46 8.38 -17.12 15.12
N PHE A 47 7.39 -17.05 14.23
CA PHE A 47 6.30 -16.11 14.37
C PHE A 47 5.83 -16.15 15.83
N PRO A 48 5.63 -15.01 16.51
CA PRO A 48 4.97 -15.03 17.80
C PRO A 48 3.63 -15.71 17.59
N THR A 49 3.51 -16.94 18.09
CA THR A 49 2.27 -17.71 18.11
C THR A 49 1.34 -16.99 19.09
N GLY A 50 0.57 -16.03 18.59
CA GLY A 50 -0.25 -15.16 19.43
C GLY A 50 -1.32 -14.39 18.67
N GLU A 51 -1.15 -14.16 17.36
CA GLU A 51 -2.24 -13.72 16.50
C GLU A 51 -2.67 -14.92 15.66
N ALA A 52 -3.95 -15.29 15.71
CA ALA A 52 -4.50 -16.20 14.72
C ALA A 52 -4.21 -15.55 13.37
N LEU A 53 -3.36 -16.18 12.54
CA LEU A 53 -3.15 -15.73 11.17
C LEU A 53 -4.54 -15.61 10.56
N ALA A 54 -4.90 -14.41 10.09
CA ALA A 54 -6.04 -14.25 9.21
C ALA A 54 -5.93 -15.28 8.09
N ASP A 55 -7.06 -15.83 7.63
CA ASP A 55 -7.06 -16.76 6.51
C ASP A 55 -6.24 -16.15 5.34
N ASP A 56 -5.56 -17.00 4.55
CA ASP A 56 -4.78 -16.50 3.41
C ASP A 56 -5.70 -15.70 2.46
N PRO A 57 -5.22 -14.58 1.90
CA PRO A 57 -6.00 -13.81 0.93
C PRO A 57 -6.45 -14.66 -0.25
N ILE A 58 -7.71 -14.48 -0.65
CA ILE A 58 -8.28 -15.15 -1.82
C ILE A 58 -8.70 -14.09 -2.83
N SER A 59 -8.05 -14.09 -4.00
CA SER A 59 -8.43 -13.24 -5.13
C SER A 59 -9.53 -13.90 -5.95
N ILE A 60 -10.63 -13.18 -6.12
CA ILE A 60 -11.79 -13.56 -6.94
C ILE A 60 -11.82 -12.61 -8.15
N PRO A 61 -11.75 -13.14 -9.38
CA PRO A 61 -11.78 -12.32 -10.59
C PRO A 61 -13.06 -11.52 -10.74
N LEU A 62 -12.92 -10.29 -11.20
CA LEU A 62 -14.00 -9.43 -11.67
C LEU A 62 -13.83 -9.20 -13.17
N GLU A 63 -14.85 -8.65 -13.81
CA GLU A 63 -14.85 -8.34 -15.24
C GLU A 63 -15.39 -6.93 -15.48
N TYR A 64 -14.73 -6.15 -16.34
CA TYR A 64 -15.34 -4.93 -16.85
C TYR A 64 -16.32 -5.24 -17.98
N VAL A 65 -17.58 -4.85 -17.83
CA VAL A 65 -18.64 -5.05 -18.82
C VAL A 65 -19.02 -3.68 -19.41
N GLY A 66 -18.39 -3.34 -20.55
CA GLY A 66 -18.35 -1.98 -21.08
C GLY A 66 -19.32 -1.63 -22.21
N GLU A 67 -19.82 -2.58 -23.01
CA GLU A 67 -20.75 -2.26 -24.12
C GLU A 67 -22.14 -1.87 -23.57
N GLY A 68 -22.36 -0.58 -23.35
CA GLY A 68 -23.67 0.01 -23.05
C GLY A 68 -24.06 0.13 -21.57
N HIS A 69 -23.28 -0.46 -20.64
CA HIS A 69 -23.66 -0.58 -19.23
C HIS A 69 -22.68 0.08 -18.24
N ASP A 70 -21.36 0.06 -18.50
CA ASP A 70 -20.31 0.52 -17.57
C ASP A 70 -20.47 -0.11 -16.17
N ARG A 71 -20.14 -1.42 -16.09
CA ARG A 71 -20.34 -2.25 -14.90
C ARG A 71 -19.10 -3.06 -14.54
N LEU A 72 -18.99 -3.37 -13.26
CA LEU A 72 -18.14 -4.43 -12.75
C LEU A 72 -18.96 -5.71 -12.58
N GLY A 73 -18.55 -6.80 -13.23
CA GLY A 73 -19.20 -8.10 -13.21
C GLY A 73 -18.46 -9.09 -12.32
N ILE A 74 -19.22 -9.97 -11.66
CA ILE A 74 -18.70 -11.14 -10.96
C ILE A 74 -19.40 -12.40 -11.45
N TRP A 75 -18.64 -13.46 -11.72
CA TRP A 75 -19.19 -14.73 -12.16
C TRP A 75 -19.33 -15.70 -10.98
N ALA A 76 -20.50 -16.33 -10.86
CA ALA A 76 -20.73 -17.35 -9.85
C ALA A 76 -21.77 -18.40 -10.26
N LYS A 77 -21.81 -19.50 -9.51
CA LYS A 77 -22.74 -20.62 -9.63
C LYS A 77 -23.47 -20.83 -8.31
N ILE A 78 -24.77 -21.09 -8.41
CA ILE A 78 -25.62 -21.52 -7.30
C ILE A 78 -25.88 -23.02 -7.43
N ASN A 79 -25.55 -23.78 -6.38
CA ASN A 79 -25.72 -25.23 -6.31
C ASN A 79 -25.17 -25.95 -7.57
N ASN A 80 -26.03 -26.66 -8.30
CA ASN A 80 -25.72 -27.38 -9.55
C ASN A 80 -26.05 -26.57 -10.82
N GLY A 81 -26.35 -25.27 -10.68
CA GLY A 81 -26.69 -24.39 -11.79
C GLY A 81 -25.50 -24.00 -12.66
N ASN A 82 -25.81 -23.34 -13.78
CA ASN A 82 -24.79 -22.80 -14.69
C ASN A 82 -24.11 -21.56 -14.09
N ALA A 83 -22.92 -21.22 -14.61
CA ALA A 83 -22.28 -19.96 -14.29
C ALA A 83 -23.16 -18.80 -14.79
N GLN A 84 -23.32 -17.81 -13.94
CA GLN A 84 -24.06 -16.59 -14.21
C GLN A 84 -23.19 -15.39 -13.85
N ARG A 85 -23.34 -14.31 -14.60
CA ARG A 85 -22.69 -13.03 -14.30
C ARG A 85 -23.64 -12.16 -13.51
N TYR A 86 -23.14 -11.47 -12.49
CA TYR A 86 -23.90 -10.56 -11.66
C TYR A 86 -23.24 -9.19 -11.65
N VAL A 87 -24.03 -8.13 -11.51
CA VAL A 87 -23.49 -6.79 -11.25
C VAL A 87 -22.86 -6.84 -9.85
N PHE A 88 -21.55 -6.64 -9.77
CA PHE A 88 -20.85 -6.52 -8.50
C PHE A 88 -21.10 -5.11 -7.97
N ASP A 89 -21.88 -5.01 -6.90
CA ASP A 89 -22.49 -3.76 -6.46
C ASP A 89 -22.23 -3.54 -4.98
N THR A 90 -21.26 -2.67 -4.65
CA THR A 90 -20.95 -2.28 -3.27
C THR A 90 -21.99 -1.33 -2.66
N GLY A 91 -22.90 -0.76 -3.45
CA GLY A 91 -24.07 -0.02 -2.97
C GLY A 91 -25.29 -0.89 -2.68
N SER A 92 -25.23 -2.20 -2.93
CA SER A 92 -26.30 -3.15 -2.63
C SER A 92 -25.91 -4.12 -1.51
N ASP A 93 -26.85 -4.43 -0.62
CA ASP A 93 -26.62 -5.23 0.58
C ASP A 93 -27.03 -6.70 0.47
N GLN A 94 -27.64 -7.11 -0.65
CA GLN A 94 -28.07 -8.50 -0.85
C GLN A 94 -27.92 -9.04 -2.27
N LEU A 95 -27.81 -10.37 -2.37
CA LEU A 95 -27.85 -11.08 -3.65
C LEU A 95 -29.27 -11.20 -4.18
N ASN A 96 -29.57 -10.47 -5.25
CA ASN A 96 -30.79 -10.57 -6.04
C ASN A 96 -30.48 -11.36 -7.32
N THR A 97 -31.04 -12.56 -7.48
CA THR A 97 -30.56 -13.51 -8.49
C THR A 97 -31.67 -14.30 -9.19
N GLN A 98 -31.49 -14.49 -10.50
CA GLN A 98 -32.24 -15.45 -11.31
C GLN A 98 -31.81 -16.89 -10.98
N ILE A 99 -32.72 -17.66 -10.38
CA ILE A 99 -32.51 -19.09 -10.12
C ILE A 99 -33.45 -19.90 -11.00
N GLY A 100 -32.85 -20.64 -11.94
CA GLY A 100 -33.58 -21.51 -12.87
C GLY A 100 -34.22 -22.71 -12.18
N SER A 101 -35.27 -23.28 -12.79
CA SER A 101 -35.99 -24.44 -12.25
C SER A 101 -35.15 -25.72 -12.22
N GLU A 102 -34.06 -25.77 -12.98
CA GLU A 102 -33.08 -26.86 -13.04
C GLU A 102 -32.14 -26.90 -11.83
N VAL A 103 -32.08 -25.81 -11.06
CA VAL A 103 -31.24 -25.71 -9.87
C VAL A 103 -31.93 -26.42 -8.71
N THR A 104 -31.32 -27.51 -8.25
CA THR A 104 -31.78 -28.31 -7.11
C THR A 104 -31.25 -27.72 -5.79
N GLY A 105 -31.83 -28.08 -4.65
CA GLY A 105 -31.35 -27.61 -3.34
C GLY A 105 -31.74 -26.17 -2.98
N VAL A 106 -32.76 -25.62 -3.64
CA VAL A 106 -33.29 -24.27 -3.40
C VAL A 106 -34.59 -24.36 -2.61
N ARG A 107 -34.67 -23.70 -1.45
CA ARG A 107 -35.79 -23.85 -0.49
C ARG A 107 -36.32 -22.48 -0.07
N PRO A 108 -37.63 -22.15 -0.23
CA PRO A 108 -38.18 -20.88 0.25
C PRO A 108 -38.07 -20.70 1.78
N ILE A 109 -37.78 -19.47 2.24
CA ILE A 109 -37.67 -19.12 3.68
C ILE A 109 -39.01 -18.62 4.25
N ALA A 110 -39.82 -17.93 3.44
CA ALA A 110 -41.19 -17.51 3.76
C ALA A 110 -42.07 -17.63 2.50
N ASP A 111 -43.37 -17.86 2.63
CA ASP A 111 -44.25 -18.14 1.46
C ASP A 111 -44.65 -16.90 0.64
N THR A 112 -44.40 -15.68 1.14
CA THR A 112 -44.87 -14.44 0.51
C THR A 112 -43.72 -13.68 -0.17
N PRO A 113 -43.77 -13.51 -1.50
CA PRO A 113 -42.87 -12.60 -2.22
C PRO A 113 -43.05 -11.14 -1.79
N TYR A 114 -42.05 -10.31 -2.03
CA TYR A 114 -42.08 -8.86 -1.80
C TYR A 114 -41.52 -8.11 -3.00
N VAL A 115 -41.67 -6.79 -3.00
CA VAL A 115 -41.08 -5.91 -4.02
C VAL A 115 -39.88 -5.19 -3.42
N TYR A 116 -38.75 -5.27 -4.10
CA TYR A 116 -37.56 -4.50 -3.81
C TYR A 116 -37.37 -3.48 -4.92
N THR A 117 -37.40 -2.20 -4.59
CA THR A 117 -37.30 -1.10 -5.56
C THR A 117 -35.92 -0.45 -5.50
N TYR A 118 -35.46 0.08 -6.62
CA TYR A 118 -34.19 0.82 -6.72
C TYR A 118 -34.44 2.29 -7.04
N GLY A 119 -33.45 3.14 -6.74
CA GLY A 119 -33.42 4.55 -7.11
C GLY A 119 -34.67 5.31 -6.67
N ASP A 120 -35.41 5.87 -7.63
CA ASP A 120 -36.62 6.67 -7.38
C ASP A 120 -37.88 5.85 -7.05
N GLY A 121 -37.73 4.53 -6.89
CA GLY A 121 -38.82 3.61 -6.58
C GLY A 121 -39.61 3.14 -7.80
N THR A 122 -39.35 3.63 -9.02
CA THR A 122 -40.20 3.31 -10.18
C THR A 122 -39.90 1.97 -10.85
N TYR A 123 -38.82 1.30 -10.45
CA TYR A 123 -38.38 0.02 -10.97
C TYR A 123 -37.77 -0.85 -9.87
N GLY A 124 -37.75 -2.17 -10.07
CA GLY A 124 -37.37 -3.09 -9.03
C GLY A 124 -37.45 -4.57 -9.41
N ASN A 125 -37.31 -5.41 -8.40
CA ASN A 125 -37.47 -6.85 -8.47
C ASN A 125 -38.61 -7.31 -7.57
N LYS A 126 -39.45 -8.22 -8.08
CA LYS A 126 -40.30 -9.07 -7.26
C LYS A 126 -39.46 -10.25 -6.79
N LEU A 127 -39.21 -10.31 -5.48
CA LEU A 127 -38.26 -11.22 -4.87
C LEU A 127 -38.93 -12.26 -3.98
N GLN A 128 -38.29 -13.42 -3.90
CA GLN A 128 -38.63 -14.50 -2.99
C GLN A 128 -37.38 -14.98 -2.26
N ASN A 129 -37.37 -14.88 -0.92
CA ASN A 129 -36.24 -15.33 -0.12
C ASN A 129 -36.11 -16.85 -0.17
N VAL A 130 -34.90 -17.33 -0.44
CA VAL A 130 -34.57 -18.75 -0.53
C VAL A 130 -33.27 -19.09 0.20
N GLU A 131 -33.18 -20.30 0.72
CA GLU A 131 -31.93 -20.97 1.10
C GLU A 131 -31.38 -21.72 -0.11
N ILE A 132 -30.06 -21.67 -0.28
CA ILE A 132 -29.29 -22.43 -1.27
C ILE A 132 -28.19 -23.22 -0.54
N ASP A 133 -27.76 -24.34 -1.13
CA ASP A 133 -26.80 -25.25 -0.50
C ASP A 133 -25.34 -24.81 -0.69
N LYS A 134 -25.02 -24.18 -1.83
CA LYS A 134 -23.65 -23.78 -2.19
C LYS A 134 -23.63 -22.56 -3.11
N PHE A 135 -22.65 -21.69 -2.88
CA PHE A 135 -22.25 -20.62 -3.79
C PHE A 135 -20.79 -20.84 -4.23
N THR A 136 -20.49 -20.71 -5.51
CA THR A 136 -19.14 -20.95 -6.07
C THR A 136 -18.79 -19.81 -7.03
N TYR A 137 -17.70 -19.08 -6.77
CA TYR A 137 -17.19 -18.09 -7.69
C TYR A 137 -16.51 -18.76 -8.87
N VAL A 138 -16.53 -18.10 -10.02
CA VAL A 138 -15.99 -18.60 -11.28
C VAL A 138 -15.20 -17.45 -11.90
N ASP A 139 -14.08 -17.76 -12.54
CA ASP A 139 -13.39 -16.76 -13.36
C ASP A 139 -14.19 -16.45 -14.64
N PRO A 140 -13.99 -15.27 -15.28
CA PRO A 140 -14.68 -14.91 -16.52
C PRO A 140 -14.53 -15.95 -17.65
N ASP A 141 -13.37 -16.60 -17.73
CA ASP A 141 -13.06 -17.67 -18.68
C ASP A 141 -13.68 -19.04 -18.33
N GLN A 142 -14.28 -19.16 -17.14
CA GLN A 142 -14.89 -20.37 -16.59
C GLN A 142 -13.96 -21.58 -16.45
N LYS A 143 -12.66 -21.35 -16.32
CA LYS A 143 -11.61 -22.37 -16.15
C LYS A 143 -11.30 -22.64 -14.68
N ILE A 144 -11.51 -21.67 -13.80
CA ILE A 144 -11.18 -21.70 -12.38
C ILE A 144 -12.45 -21.49 -11.57
N THR A 145 -12.64 -22.35 -10.57
CA THR A 145 -13.73 -22.21 -9.61
C THR A 145 -13.16 -22.03 -8.22
N ILE A 146 -13.69 -21.08 -7.48
CA ILE A 146 -13.35 -20.83 -6.08
C ILE A 146 -14.61 -21.10 -5.27
N ASP A 147 -14.56 -22.10 -4.40
CA ASP A 147 -15.68 -22.40 -3.52
C ASP A 147 -15.91 -21.20 -2.58
N GLY A 148 -17.17 -20.74 -2.48
CA GLY A 148 -17.54 -19.77 -1.47
C GLY A 148 -17.25 -20.34 -0.07
N PRO A 149 -16.78 -19.53 0.88
CA PRO A 149 -16.39 -20.05 2.19
C PRO A 149 -17.61 -20.53 2.98
N SER A 150 -17.38 -21.52 3.82
CA SER A 150 -18.43 -22.18 4.60
C SER A 150 -19.01 -21.21 5.62
N VAL A 151 -20.29 -20.85 5.46
CA VAL A 151 -21.04 -20.07 6.46
C VAL A 151 -21.28 -20.91 7.72
N SER A 152 -21.24 -20.28 8.91
CA SER A 152 -21.24 -20.98 10.20
C SER A 152 -22.46 -21.88 10.45
N ASP A 153 -23.60 -21.55 9.84
CA ASP A 153 -24.85 -22.32 9.90
C ASP A 153 -25.08 -23.21 8.66
N LYS A 154 -24.12 -23.22 7.72
CA LYS A 154 -24.13 -23.94 6.43
C LYS A 154 -25.33 -23.64 5.54
N LYS A 155 -25.93 -22.45 5.65
CA LYS A 155 -27.10 -22.05 4.85
C LYS A 155 -26.84 -20.73 4.15
N TYR A 156 -26.48 -20.77 2.88
CA TYR A 156 -26.46 -19.56 2.05
C TYR A 156 -27.90 -19.12 1.80
N ARG A 157 -28.13 -17.82 1.74
CA ARG A 157 -29.44 -17.26 1.42
C ARG A 157 -29.31 -16.29 0.26
N ALA A 158 -30.37 -16.18 -0.53
CA ALA A 158 -30.45 -15.28 -1.67
C ALA A 158 -31.90 -14.82 -1.86
N ALA A 159 -32.08 -13.68 -2.53
CA ALA A 159 -33.38 -13.23 -2.99
C ALA A 159 -33.58 -13.69 -4.45
N ARG A 160 -34.44 -14.70 -4.65
CA ARG A 160 -34.75 -15.19 -5.99
C ARG A 160 -35.62 -14.18 -6.73
N ILE A 161 -35.16 -13.72 -7.88
CA ILE A 161 -35.95 -12.89 -8.79
C ILE A 161 -37.06 -13.76 -9.40
N LEU A 162 -38.31 -13.37 -9.12
CA LEU A 162 -39.49 -13.94 -9.77
C LEU A 162 -39.85 -13.12 -11.01
N ASP A 163 -39.74 -11.79 -10.91
CA ASP A 163 -40.00 -10.84 -11.99
C ASP A 163 -39.18 -9.57 -11.82
N PHE A 164 -38.70 -9.03 -12.94
CA PHE A 164 -38.30 -7.63 -13.02
C PHE A 164 -39.57 -6.79 -13.20
N VAL A 165 -39.75 -5.79 -12.34
CA VAL A 165 -41.02 -5.08 -12.19
C VAL A 165 -40.84 -3.57 -12.30
N TYR A 166 -41.81 -2.94 -12.94
CA TYR A 166 -41.77 -1.52 -13.28
C TYR A 166 -43.14 -0.88 -13.08
N THR A 167 -43.19 0.39 -12.70
CA THR A 167 -44.44 1.15 -12.67
C THR A 167 -44.98 1.33 -14.09
N HIS A 168 -46.28 1.58 -14.20
CA HIS A 168 -46.90 1.77 -15.51
C HIS A 168 -46.28 2.96 -16.28
N ALA A 169 -45.95 4.04 -15.57
CA ALA A 169 -45.29 5.20 -16.14
C ALA A 169 -43.90 4.84 -16.68
N TYR A 170 -43.09 4.15 -15.87
CA TYR A 170 -41.74 3.75 -16.27
C TYR A 170 -41.75 2.84 -17.50
N CYS A 171 -42.66 1.87 -17.55
CA CYS A 171 -42.84 1.00 -18.73
C CYS A 171 -43.09 1.80 -20.00
N LYS A 172 -43.94 2.82 -19.91
CA LYS A 172 -44.30 3.67 -21.05
C LYS A 172 -43.14 4.56 -21.47
N ASP A 173 -42.49 5.20 -20.51
CA ASP A 173 -41.43 6.18 -20.75
C ASP A 173 -40.16 5.53 -21.32
N ASN A 174 -39.90 4.27 -20.93
CA ASN A 174 -38.77 3.47 -21.42
C ASN A 174 -39.15 2.47 -22.53
N ASN A 175 -40.38 2.53 -23.06
CA ASN A 175 -40.87 1.66 -24.14
C ASN A 175 -40.73 0.15 -23.84
N LEU A 176 -40.93 -0.24 -22.59
CA LEU A 176 -40.86 -1.63 -22.12
C LEU A 176 -42.17 -2.38 -22.38
N LYS A 177 -42.08 -3.70 -22.60
CA LYS A 177 -43.23 -4.55 -22.92
C LYS A 177 -43.81 -5.20 -21.67
N CYS A 178 -44.38 -4.38 -20.80
CA CYS A 178 -44.89 -4.85 -19.51
C CYS A 178 -46.22 -5.63 -19.59
N THR A 179 -46.54 -6.40 -18.55
CA THR A 179 -47.82 -7.11 -18.41
C THR A 179 -49.01 -6.16 -18.29
N PRO A 180 -50.19 -6.48 -18.88
CA PRO A 180 -51.36 -5.61 -18.77
C PRO A 180 -51.89 -5.46 -17.33
N GLY A 181 -51.82 -6.55 -16.55
CA GLY A 181 -52.15 -6.56 -15.14
C GLY A 181 -50.90 -6.38 -14.27
N SER A 182 -51.14 -5.89 -13.05
CA SER A 182 -50.17 -5.87 -11.97
C SER A 182 -49.74 -7.29 -11.61
N VAL A 183 -48.48 -7.45 -11.20
CA VAL A 183 -47.93 -8.72 -10.69
C VAL A 183 -47.59 -8.65 -9.20
N THR A 184 -47.92 -7.53 -8.57
CA THR A 184 -47.58 -7.19 -7.18
C THR A 184 -48.82 -6.92 -6.32
N ASP A 185 -50.01 -7.32 -6.79
CA ASP A 185 -51.26 -7.14 -6.05
C ASP A 185 -51.22 -7.84 -4.69
N GLY A 186 -51.44 -7.07 -3.62
CA GLY A 186 -51.39 -7.56 -2.24
C GLY A 186 -49.99 -7.86 -1.72
N LEU A 187 -48.94 -7.55 -2.49
CA LEU A 187 -47.56 -7.62 -2.01
C LEU A 187 -47.18 -6.33 -1.29
N LYS A 188 -46.16 -6.46 -0.46
CA LYS A 188 -45.56 -5.36 0.29
C LYS A 188 -44.14 -5.10 -0.23
N ASP A 189 -43.60 -3.96 0.10
CA ASP A 189 -42.18 -3.70 -0.11
C ASP A 189 -41.32 -4.50 0.88
N MET A 190 -40.00 -4.35 0.78
CA MET A 190 -39.05 -5.02 1.67
C MET A 190 -39.17 -4.61 3.15
N TYR A 191 -39.76 -3.46 3.43
CA TYR A 191 -40.00 -2.94 4.79
C TYR A 191 -41.36 -3.37 5.35
N GLY A 192 -42.15 -4.13 4.58
CA GLY A 192 -43.49 -4.56 4.96
C GLY A 192 -44.56 -3.47 4.80
N GLN A 193 -44.24 -2.36 4.13
CA GLN A 193 -45.18 -1.30 3.80
C GLN A 193 -45.98 -1.64 2.53
N ASP A 194 -47.13 -1.00 2.39
CA ASP A 194 -47.95 -1.15 1.20
C ASP A 194 -47.30 -0.37 0.03
N LEU A 195 -47.35 -0.96 -1.16
CA LEU A 195 -46.77 -0.35 -2.36
C LEU A 195 -47.53 0.94 -2.72
N GLN A 196 -46.78 2.01 -3.00
CA GLN A 196 -47.34 3.31 -3.38
C GLN A 196 -48.14 3.24 -4.69
N GLU A 197 -47.73 2.36 -5.61
CA GLU A 197 -48.42 2.09 -6.86
C GLU A 197 -48.19 0.63 -7.32
N PRO A 198 -49.05 0.08 -8.21
CA PRO A 198 -48.89 -1.29 -8.71
C PRO A 198 -47.74 -1.41 -9.73
N TYR A 199 -47.06 -2.56 -9.74
CA TYR A 199 -45.99 -2.84 -10.68
C TYR A 199 -46.34 -3.95 -11.67
N HIS A 200 -45.77 -3.84 -12.85
CA HIS A 200 -45.98 -4.72 -13.98
C HIS A 200 -44.67 -5.41 -14.36
N ALA A 201 -44.73 -6.70 -14.73
CA ALA A 201 -43.53 -7.43 -15.12
C ALA A 201 -43.15 -7.16 -16.57
N ASP A 202 -41.86 -7.03 -16.87
CA ASP A 202 -41.37 -7.02 -18.24
C ASP A 202 -41.48 -8.42 -18.87
N LYS A 203 -42.15 -8.51 -20.02
CA LYS A 203 -42.38 -9.80 -20.70
C LYS A 203 -41.13 -10.35 -21.38
N GLU A 204 -40.23 -9.50 -21.85
CA GLU A 204 -38.99 -9.93 -22.50
C GLU A 204 -38.04 -10.53 -21.47
N GLN A 205 -37.85 -9.86 -20.33
CA GLN A 205 -37.00 -10.37 -19.24
C GLN A 205 -37.58 -11.67 -18.68
N ARG A 206 -38.90 -11.75 -18.49
CA ARG A 206 -39.56 -13.00 -18.09
C ARG A 206 -39.34 -14.13 -19.09
N ALA A 207 -39.38 -13.84 -20.40
CA ALA A 207 -39.10 -14.84 -21.43
C ALA A 207 -37.64 -15.33 -21.40
N LYS A 208 -36.67 -14.43 -21.16
CA LYS A 208 -35.25 -14.77 -20.98
C LYS A 208 -35.05 -15.68 -19.78
N MET A 209 -35.60 -15.31 -18.61
CA MET A 209 -35.53 -16.13 -17.39
C MET A 209 -36.14 -17.53 -17.60
N THR A 210 -37.30 -17.61 -18.26
CA THR A 210 -37.96 -18.89 -18.57
C THR A 210 -37.11 -19.78 -19.49
N ALA A 211 -36.31 -19.17 -20.36
CA ALA A 211 -35.38 -19.86 -21.24
C ALA A 211 -34.04 -20.21 -20.57
N GLY A 212 -33.88 -19.96 -19.27
CA GLY A 212 -32.63 -20.16 -18.53
C GLY A 212 -31.51 -19.19 -18.94
N LYS A 213 -31.87 -18.04 -19.52
CA LYS A 213 -30.94 -16.98 -19.91
C LYS A 213 -30.96 -15.86 -18.90
N MET A 214 -29.80 -15.20 -18.76
CA MET A 214 -29.67 -13.92 -18.07
C MET A 214 -30.64 -12.90 -18.66
N ALA A 215 -31.35 -12.18 -17.79
CA ALA A 215 -32.42 -11.26 -18.15
C ALA A 215 -32.21 -9.81 -17.69
N ASP A 216 -31.25 -9.57 -16.80
CA ASP A 216 -30.96 -8.22 -16.30
C ASP A 216 -30.02 -7.47 -17.26
N GLU A 217 -30.15 -6.15 -17.29
CA GLU A 217 -29.46 -5.21 -18.19
C GLU A 217 -29.25 -5.78 -19.60
N GLY A 218 -30.33 -5.89 -20.39
CA GLY A 218 -30.25 -6.40 -21.76
C GLY A 218 -30.04 -7.92 -21.88
N GLY A 219 -29.81 -8.62 -20.77
CA GLY A 219 -29.49 -10.05 -20.71
C GLY A 219 -28.01 -10.35 -20.46
N ASP A 220 -27.25 -9.34 -20.04
CA ASP A 220 -25.85 -9.47 -19.69
C ASP A 220 -25.62 -9.94 -18.25
N PHE A 221 -26.65 -9.85 -17.40
CA PHE A 221 -26.56 -10.22 -16.00
C PHE A 221 -27.75 -11.07 -15.51
N ALA A 222 -27.48 -11.89 -14.50
CA ALA A 222 -28.47 -12.69 -13.78
C ALA A 222 -29.12 -11.92 -12.61
N GLY A 223 -28.68 -10.70 -12.34
CA GLY A 223 -29.13 -9.83 -11.25
C GLY A 223 -27.95 -9.14 -10.56
N THR A 224 -28.20 -8.65 -9.35
CA THR A 224 -27.24 -7.88 -8.54
C THR A 224 -26.59 -8.75 -7.48
N PHE A 225 -25.26 -8.77 -7.45
CA PHE A 225 -24.47 -9.31 -6.34
C PHE A 225 -24.19 -8.17 -5.36
N GLY A 226 -25.02 -8.06 -4.33
CA GLY A 226 -24.83 -7.11 -3.25
C GLY A 226 -23.53 -7.39 -2.49
N ALA A 227 -22.58 -6.50 -2.66
CA ALA A 227 -21.22 -6.52 -2.14
C ALA A 227 -20.97 -5.33 -1.20
N GLY A 228 -22.01 -4.74 -0.62
CA GLY A 228 -21.87 -3.73 0.43
C GLY A 228 -21.21 -4.30 1.69
N ASP A 229 -20.51 -3.42 2.40
CA ASP A 229 -19.94 -3.67 3.73
C ASP A 229 -20.95 -3.38 4.85
N PHE A 230 -22.19 -3.09 4.49
CA PHE A 230 -23.36 -2.95 5.34
C PHE A 230 -24.42 -4.04 5.07
N LEU A 231 -25.41 -4.16 5.96
CA LEU A 231 -26.54 -5.08 5.77
C LEU A 231 -27.80 -4.59 6.48
N GLY A 232 -28.88 -4.33 5.72
CA GLY A 232 -30.19 -4.00 6.27
C GLY A 232 -30.84 -5.17 7.03
N LYS A 233 -31.66 -4.89 8.05
CA LYS A 233 -32.39 -5.92 8.83
C LYS A 233 -33.46 -6.65 8.02
N THR A 234 -33.97 -5.99 6.99
CA THR A 234 -34.96 -6.52 6.03
C THR A 234 -34.31 -7.31 4.90
N SER A 235 -32.99 -7.19 4.75
CA SER A 235 -32.23 -7.83 3.68
C SER A 235 -31.88 -9.27 3.99
N VAL A 236 -31.68 -10.05 2.93
CA VAL A 236 -31.55 -11.50 3.01
C VAL A 236 -30.15 -11.90 3.48
N TRP A 237 -29.12 -11.40 2.77
CA TRP A 237 -27.75 -11.85 2.95
C TRP A 237 -26.73 -10.98 2.20
N GLY A 238 -25.80 -10.35 2.92
CA GLY A 238 -24.69 -9.59 2.33
C GLY A 238 -23.54 -10.50 1.92
N MET A 239 -23.27 -10.60 0.62
CA MET A 239 -22.44 -11.69 0.11
C MET A 239 -20.98 -11.59 0.53
N MET A 240 -20.40 -10.38 0.52
CA MET A 240 -18.98 -10.19 0.90
C MET A 240 -18.79 -10.18 2.41
N GLY A 241 -19.61 -9.43 3.15
CA GLY A 241 -19.48 -9.37 4.62
C GLY A 241 -19.75 -10.70 5.33
N SER A 242 -20.56 -11.58 4.76
CA SER A 242 -20.85 -12.89 5.35
C SER A 242 -19.80 -13.98 5.06
N VAL A 243 -18.80 -13.72 4.22
CA VAL A 243 -17.81 -14.71 3.77
C VAL A 243 -16.40 -14.47 4.31
N THR A 244 -16.15 -13.32 4.93
CA THR A 244 -14.86 -12.94 5.52
C THR A 244 -15.09 -12.25 6.85
N ARG A 245 -14.18 -12.44 7.81
CA ARG A 245 -14.21 -11.72 9.10
C ARG A 245 -13.46 -10.41 9.06
N SER A 246 -12.41 -10.37 8.24
CA SER A 246 -11.51 -9.24 8.14
C SER A 246 -12.03 -8.17 7.19
N GLY A 247 -12.74 -8.57 6.14
CA GLY A 247 -13.14 -7.69 5.03
C GLY A 247 -12.55 -8.07 3.69
N TYR A 248 -12.62 -7.13 2.73
CA TYR A 248 -12.28 -7.35 1.33
C TYR A 248 -11.78 -6.09 0.61
N VAL A 249 -11.13 -6.30 -0.53
CA VAL A 249 -10.63 -5.27 -1.45
C VAL A 249 -11.42 -5.30 -2.74
N VAL A 250 -11.62 -4.15 -3.38
CA VAL A 250 -12.00 -4.00 -4.79
C VAL A 250 -10.84 -3.33 -5.52
N SER A 251 -10.18 -4.07 -6.40
CA SER A 251 -9.05 -3.62 -7.22
C SER A 251 -9.44 -3.63 -8.68
N ALA A 252 -10.08 -2.54 -9.09
CA ALA A 252 -10.56 -2.36 -10.46
C ALA A 252 -9.66 -1.39 -11.26
N ASN A 253 -8.90 -0.53 -10.60
CA ASN A 253 -8.05 0.52 -11.18
C ASN A 253 -6.81 -0.02 -11.92
N VAL A 254 -7.04 -0.61 -13.07
CA VAL A 254 -6.01 -1.09 -14.00
C VAL A 254 -5.84 -0.07 -15.11
N ASN A 255 -4.66 -0.04 -15.74
CA ASN A 255 -4.33 0.89 -16.83
C ASN A 255 -5.35 0.76 -17.96
N PRO A 256 -6.28 1.72 -18.11
CA PRO A 256 -7.38 1.62 -19.07
C PRO A 256 -6.90 1.81 -20.53
N ASP A 257 -5.73 2.43 -20.72
CA ASP A 257 -5.10 2.64 -22.03
C ASP A 257 -4.24 1.45 -22.48
N SER A 258 -4.07 0.43 -21.63
CA SER A 258 -3.32 -0.77 -22.00
C SER A 258 -4.13 -1.63 -22.96
N GLU A 259 -3.66 -1.75 -24.22
CA GLU A 259 -4.32 -2.57 -25.26
C GLU A 259 -4.29 -4.10 -24.98
N SER A 260 -3.80 -4.54 -23.81
CA SER A 260 -3.72 -5.95 -23.41
C SER A 260 -3.67 -6.08 -21.88
N ASP A 261 -4.16 -7.21 -21.37
CA ASP A 261 -4.11 -7.66 -19.97
C ASP A 261 -2.67 -7.89 -19.48
N GLN A 262 -1.89 -6.81 -19.37
CA GLN A 262 -0.48 -6.85 -19.00
C GLN A 262 -0.26 -6.86 -17.49
N THR A 263 -1.29 -6.49 -16.72
CA THR A 263 -1.25 -6.50 -15.27
C THR A 263 -1.27 -7.95 -14.78
N PRO A 264 -0.18 -8.46 -14.19
CA PRO A 264 -0.10 -9.86 -13.82
C PRO A 264 -0.95 -10.16 -12.57
N GLY A 265 -1.42 -11.40 -12.48
CA GLY A 265 -2.31 -11.84 -11.41
C GLY A 265 -3.79 -11.58 -11.74
N CYS A 266 -4.63 -11.49 -10.72
CA CYS A 266 -6.08 -11.32 -10.86
C CYS A 266 -6.41 -9.84 -11.10
N SER A 267 -6.92 -9.47 -12.29
CA SER A 267 -7.09 -8.08 -12.73
C SER A 267 -8.27 -7.94 -13.71
N PRO A 268 -9.33 -7.15 -13.39
CA PRO A 268 -9.65 -6.62 -12.07
C PRO A 268 -10.02 -7.74 -11.09
N CYS A 269 -9.98 -7.45 -9.78
CA CYS A 269 -10.31 -8.46 -8.77
C CYS A 269 -10.96 -7.88 -7.52
N THR A 270 -11.64 -8.76 -6.78
CA THR A 270 -11.89 -8.57 -5.35
C THR A 270 -11.04 -9.53 -4.55
N ILE A 271 -10.53 -9.11 -3.39
CA ILE A 271 -9.66 -9.93 -2.55
C ILE A 271 -10.30 -10.04 -1.17
N VAL A 272 -10.66 -11.25 -0.73
CA VAL A 272 -11.16 -11.49 0.63
C VAL A 272 -10.04 -11.97 1.55
N ASN A 273 -10.30 -11.96 2.86
CA ASN A 273 -9.36 -12.33 3.93
C ASN A 273 -8.14 -11.39 3.98
N LEU A 274 -8.38 -10.19 4.50
CA LEU A 274 -7.38 -9.15 4.69
C LEU A 274 -6.36 -9.59 5.73
N ASN A 275 -5.10 -9.30 5.44
CA ASN A 275 -3.98 -9.46 6.36
C ASN A 275 -3.19 -8.13 6.45
N PRO A 276 -2.22 -8.01 7.37
CA PRO A 276 -1.42 -6.79 7.51
C PRO A 276 -0.72 -6.34 6.21
N SER A 277 -0.30 -7.28 5.35
CA SER A 277 0.31 -6.94 4.06
C SER A 277 -0.67 -6.27 3.10
N LEU A 278 -1.94 -6.73 3.04
CA LEU A 278 -2.97 -6.04 2.27
C LEU A 278 -3.26 -4.64 2.85
N ARG A 279 -3.45 -4.52 4.16
CA ARG A 279 -3.70 -3.23 4.82
C ARG A 279 -2.61 -2.21 4.53
N ALA A 280 -1.35 -2.63 4.54
CA ALA A 280 -0.20 -1.77 4.28
C ALA A 280 -0.14 -1.20 2.84
N GLN A 281 -0.98 -1.67 1.91
CA GLN A 281 -1.13 -1.06 0.58
C GLN A 281 -1.92 0.25 0.62
N TYR A 282 -2.61 0.54 1.73
CA TYR A 282 -3.53 1.66 1.88
C TYR A 282 -3.02 2.63 2.94
N THR A 283 -2.69 3.85 2.51
CA THR A 283 -2.28 4.96 3.39
C THR A 283 -3.46 5.88 3.73
N ASN A 284 -4.48 5.94 2.86
CA ASN A 284 -5.64 6.81 3.03
C ASN A 284 -6.76 6.03 3.72
N ALA A 285 -6.68 5.88 5.04
CA ALA A 285 -7.64 5.10 5.83
C ALA A 285 -8.61 5.99 6.62
N MET A 286 -9.90 5.72 6.49
CA MET A 286 -11.00 6.45 7.13
C MET A 286 -11.70 5.52 8.10
N PRO A 287 -11.76 5.84 9.41
CA PRO A 287 -12.58 5.07 10.32
C PRO A 287 -14.05 5.24 9.94
N TRP A 288 -14.82 4.17 10.05
CA TRP A 288 -16.27 4.23 9.90
C TRP A 288 -16.88 5.19 10.94
N GLY A 289 -18.01 5.79 10.57
CA GLY A 289 -18.79 6.63 11.49
C GLY A 289 -19.39 5.81 12.63
N GLU A 290 -19.77 6.50 13.71
CA GLU A 290 -20.63 5.87 14.73
C GLU A 290 -22.05 5.71 14.16
N PRO A 291 -22.70 4.55 14.34
CA PRO A 291 -24.07 4.36 13.88
C PRO A 291 -25.03 5.38 14.51
N GLU A 292 -25.84 6.04 13.70
CA GLU A 292 -26.89 6.96 14.13
C GLU A 292 -28.20 6.22 14.47
N GLU A 293 -29.18 6.93 15.05
CA GLU A 293 -30.47 6.34 15.45
C GLU A 293 -31.25 5.71 14.27
N LYS A 294 -31.10 6.29 13.09
CA LYS A 294 -31.65 5.78 11.82
C LYS A 294 -31.01 4.46 11.36
N ASP A 295 -29.76 4.20 11.77
CA ASP A 295 -29.03 2.98 11.42
C ASP A 295 -29.44 1.81 12.34
N GLN A 296 -30.41 2.03 13.22
CA GLN A 296 -31.05 0.97 13.99
C GLN A 296 -31.70 -0.08 13.10
N ASP A 297 -32.03 0.22 11.84
CA ASP A 297 -32.58 -0.76 10.91
C ASP A 297 -31.52 -1.57 10.14
N SER A 298 -30.23 -1.39 10.48
CA SER A 298 -29.11 -2.19 9.96
C SER A 298 -28.59 -3.20 10.98
N TYR A 299 -28.02 -4.30 10.49
CA TYR A 299 -27.24 -5.21 11.32
C TYR A 299 -25.91 -4.56 11.70
N GLN A 300 -25.47 -4.76 12.94
CA GLN A 300 -24.12 -4.36 13.39
C GLN A 300 -23.06 -5.40 12.99
N ASN A 301 -23.49 -6.61 12.65
CA ASN A 301 -22.62 -7.70 12.25
C ASN A 301 -23.27 -8.55 11.16
N PHE A 302 -22.46 -9.00 10.21
CA PHE A 302 -22.91 -9.92 9.18
C PHE A 302 -23.24 -11.31 9.76
N PRO A 303 -24.47 -11.82 9.53
CA PRO A 303 -24.80 -13.20 9.84
C PRO A 303 -23.86 -14.17 9.10
N GLY A 304 -23.48 -15.27 9.76
CA GLY A 304 -22.60 -16.29 9.19
C GLY A 304 -21.10 -16.08 9.48
N SER A 305 -20.55 -14.90 9.23
CA SER A 305 -19.14 -14.59 9.51
C SER A 305 -18.91 -14.05 10.92
N GLY A 306 -19.87 -13.25 11.42
CA GLY A 306 -19.72 -12.42 12.61
C GLY A 306 -18.85 -11.17 12.40
N ALA A 307 -18.50 -10.84 11.15
CA ALA A 307 -17.78 -9.61 10.81
C ALA A 307 -18.60 -8.37 11.22
N ASN A 308 -17.95 -7.24 11.47
CA ASN A 308 -18.70 -5.99 11.65
C ASN A 308 -19.35 -5.60 10.31
N ALA A 309 -20.53 -5.00 10.38
CA ALA A 309 -21.14 -4.34 9.24
C ALA A 309 -21.13 -2.84 9.48
N SER A 310 -20.87 -2.09 8.42
CA SER A 310 -20.94 -0.64 8.43
C SER A 310 -22.38 -0.14 8.29
N THR A 311 -22.51 1.18 8.23
CA THR A 311 -23.69 1.87 7.71
C THR A 311 -23.58 2.00 6.20
N GLU A 312 -24.70 2.05 5.48
CA GLU A 312 -24.70 2.19 4.01
C GLU A 312 -23.91 3.41 3.54
N TYR A 313 -24.05 4.52 4.25
CA TYR A 313 -23.28 5.73 4.00
C TYR A 313 -22.26 5.91 5.11
N GLU A 314 -21.01 6.13 4.73
CA GLU A 314 -19.89 6.28 5.64
C GLU A 314 -19.35 7.70 5.62
N GLY A 315 -18.66 8.09 6.70
CA GLY A 315 -18.17 9.45 6.90
C GLY A 315 -16.65 9.60 6.84
N SER A 316 -16.20 10.84 7.03
CA SER A 316 -14.79 11.28 7.14
C SER A 316 -14.06 11.63 5.84
N TYR A 317 -14.76 11.70 4.72
CA TYR A 317 -14.22 12.28 3.50
C TYR A 317 -14.31 13.81 3.52
N ASN A 318 -13.30 14.47 2.94
CA ASN A 318 -13.32 15.88 2.61
C ASN A 318 -13.84 16.02 1.18
N LEU A 319 -15.04 16.58 1.02
CA LEU A 319 -15.63 16.81 -0.29
C LEU A 319 -15.45 18.26 -0.75
N GLN A 320 -15.15 18.45 -2.04
CA GLN A 320 -15.16 19.75 -2.69
C GLN A 320 -16.04 19.71 -3.95
N TYR A 321 -17.03 20.58 -4.01
CA TYR A 321 -17.99 20.68 -5.11
C TYR A 321 -17.54 21.74 -6.11
N THR A 322 -17.23 21.33 -7.34
CA THR A 322 -17.09 22.29 -8.45
C THR A 322 -18.43 22.40 -9.15
N VAL A 323 -19.19 23.44 -8.78
CA VAL A 323 -20.57 23.63 -9.24
C VAL A 323 -20.67 24.32 -10.61
N LYS A 324 -19.59 24.95 -11.07
CA LYS A 324 -19.51 25.63 -12.36
C LYS A 324 -18.04 25.77 -12.79
N ASP A 325 -17.78 25.61 -14.09
CA ASP A 325 -16.43 25.79 -14.65
C ASP A 325 -15.86 27.17 -14.34
N GLY A 326 -14.62 27.18 -13.83
CA GLY A 326 -13.90 28.40 -13.45
C GLY A 326 -14.38 29.08 -12.16
N ALA A 327 -15.41 28.56 -11.48
CA ALA A 327 -15.78 29.01 -10.14
C ALA A 327 -14.90 28.33 -9.08
N PRO A 328 -14.59 29.00 -7.95
CA PRO A 328 -13.95 28.35 -6.82
C PRO A 328 -14.78 27.17 -6.31
N PRO A 329 -14.17 26.02 -5.97
CA PRO A 329 -14.87 24.91 -5.37
C PRO A 329 -15.51 25.31 -4.04
N ILE A 330 -16.69 24.75 -3.76
CA ILE A 330 -17.35 24.86 -2.45
C ILE A 330 -16.83 23.70 -1.59
N THR A 331 -16.15 24.00 -0.50
CA THR A 331 -15.76 22.98 0.48
C THR A 331 -16.97 22.54 1.29
N ASP A 332 -17.14 21.24 1.47
CA ASP A 332 -18.20 20.69 2.29
C ASP A 332 -18.03 21.05 3.77
N PRO A 333 -18.97 21.81 4.37
CA PRO A 333 -18.87 22.19 5.78
C PRO A 333 -19.35 21.10 6.75
N ASN A 334 -20.08 20.09 6.27
CA ASN A 334 -20.89 19.21 7.13
C ASN A 334 -20.46 17.73 7.13
N LYS A 335 -19.37 17.38 6.42
CA LYS A 335 -18.92 15.99 6.23
C LYS A 335 -20.04 15.08 5.72
N THR A 336 -20.51 15.40 4.52
CA THR A 336 -21.46 14.64 3.71
C THR A 336 -21.16 13.15 3.77
N ALA A 337 -22.18 12.35 4.02
CA ALA A 337 -22.07 10.91 4.05
C ALA A 337 -21.84 10.39 2.62
N VAL A 338 -20.90 9.48 2.45
CA VAL A 338 -20.49 8.94 1.16
C VAL A 338 -20.77 7.45 1.11
N LEU A 339 -21.47 7.01 0.07
CA LEU A 339 -21.54 5.61 -0.33
C LEU A 339 -20.58 5.38 -1.49
N LEU A 340 -19.66 4.42 -1.35
CA LEU A 340 -18.80 3.98 -2.45
C LEU A 340 -19.48 2.83 -3.18
N ASP A 341 -19.92 3.08 -4.41
CA ASP A 341 -20.84 2.21 -5.13
C ASP A 341 -20.32 1.81 -6.52
N THR A 342 -19.93 0.54 -6.68
CA THR A 342 -19.55 -0.03 -7.98
C THR A 342 -20.74 -0.29 -8.92
N GLY A 343 -21.97 -0.32 -8.41
CA GLY A 343 -23.21 -0.47 -9.17
C GLY A 343 -23.68 0.82 -9.84
N THR A 344 -23.31 1.98 -9.29
CA THR A 344 -23.58 3.29 -9.89
C THR A 344 -22.55 3.62 -10.97
N PRO A 345 -22.94 3.76 -12.26
CA PRO A 345 -22.00 4.08 -13.34
C PRO A 345 -21.47 5.52 -13.27
N GLY A 346 -20.32 5.76 -13.90
CA GLY A 346 -19.70 7.08 -13.99
C GLY A 346 -19.24 7.66 -12.65
N GLY A 347 -19.26 8.99 -12.54
CA GLY A 347 -18.79 9.73 -11.36
C GLY A 347 -19.69 9.62 -10.12
N GLY A 348 -20.95 9.22 -10.28
CA GLY A 348 -21.91 9.08 -9.18
C GLY A 348 -22.99 10.16 -9.12
N SER A 349 -23.65 10.27 -7.97
CA SER A 349 -24.84 11.12 -7.78
C SER A 349 -24.89 11.79 -6.42
N LEU A 350 -25.48 12.98 -6.36
CA LEU A 350 -25.55 13.82 -5.16
C LEU A 350 -27.00 14.13 -4.77
N GLU A 351 -27.42 13.78 -3.57
CA GLU A 351 -28.65 14.32 -2.99
C GLU A 351 -28.32 15.55 -2.18
N ILE A 352 -29.00 16.67 -2.43
CA ILE A 352 -28.66 17.95 -1.81
C ILE A 352 -29.76 18.46 -0.88
N SER A 353 -29.36 19.09 0.22
CA SER A 353 -30.26 19.77 1.16
C SER A 353 -30.79 21.11 0.64
N ASP A 354 -31.74 21.71 1.37
CA ASP A 354 -32.24 23.06 1.12
C ASP A 354 -31.10 24.10 1.08
N ALA A 355 -30.16 23.97 2.03
CA ALA A 355 -29.02 24.86 2.14
C ALA A 355 -28.07 24.76 0.93
N MET A 356 -27.79 23.53 0.47
CA MET A 356 -26.91 23.30 -0.68
C MET A 356 -27.59 23.67 -2.00
N LEU A 357 -28.90 23.41 -2.14
CA LEU A 357 -29.67 23.88 -3.29
C LEU A 357 -29.56 25.40 -3.43
N LYS A 358 -29.70 26.14 -2.33
CA LYS A 358 -29.54 27.61 -2.34
C LYS A 358 -28.15 28.02 -2.82
N GLN A 359 -27.09 27.38 -2.31
CA GLN A 359 -25.72 27.65 -2.76
C GLN A 359 -25.54 27.39 -4.26
N PHE A 360 -26.14 26.30 -4.78
CA PHE A 360 -26.07 25.96 -6.20
C PHE A 360 -26.83 26.99 -7.04
N GLN A 361 -28.00 27.46 -6.58
CA GLN A 361 -28.75 28.53 -7.23
C GLN A 361 -27.98 29.86 -7.23
N ASP A 362 -27.37 30.23 -6.10
CA ASP A 362 -26.54 31.44 -5.97
C ASP A 362 -25.31 31.37 -6.89
N ALA A 363 -24.76 30.18 -7.12
CA ALA A 363 -23.69 29.93 -8.09
C ALA A 363 -24.17 29.88 -9.55
N GLY A 364 -25.48 29.94 -9.80
CA GLY A 364 -26.09 29.95 -11.13
C GLY A 364 -26.21 28.58 -11.80
N VAL A 365 -26.27 27.49 -11.02
CA VAL A 365 -26.51 26.13 -11.51
C VAL A 365 -27.91 26.03 -12.13
N LYS A 366 -28.00 25.40 -13.30
CA LYS A 366 -29.28 25.24 -14.01
C LYS A 366 -30.06 24.05 -13.45
N LEU A 367 -31.23 24.32 -12.91
CA LEU A 367 -32.16 23.29 -12.44
C LEU A 367 -32.98 22.68 -13.60
N LYS A 368 -33.23 21.38 -13.51
CA LYS A 368 -34.06 20.54 -14.38
C LYS A 368 -35.21 19.94 -13.54
N ASN A 369 -36.28 19.50 -14.22
CA ASN A 369 -37.43 18.80 -13.61
C ASN A 369 -38.04 19.48 -12.37
N VAL A 370 -38.05 20.82 -12.36
CA VAL A 370 -38.46 21.61 -11.20
C VAL A 370 -39.96 21.44 -10.94
N ARG A 371 -40.32 20.88 -9.78
CA ARG A 371 -41.68 20.87 -9.25
C ARG A 371 -41.83 21.93 -8.18
N ARG A 372 -43.00 22.58 -8.14
CA ARG A 372 -43.30 23.62 -7.16
C ARG A 372 -44.62 23.35 -6.44
N ASN A 373 -44.69 23.70 -5.15
CA ASN A 373 -45.95 23.70 -4.41
C ASN A 373 -46.86 24.86 -4.84
N GLU A 374 -48.06 24.93 -4.26
CA GLU A 374 -49.03 26.00 -4.52
C GLU A 374 -48.47 27.39 -4.17
N GLN A 375 -47.55 27.46 -3.19
CA GLN A 375 -46.83 28.67 -2.75
C GLN A 375 -45.66 29.04 -3.68
N ARG A 376 -45.45 28.29 -4.77
CA ARG A 376 -44.36 28.43 -5.75
C ARG A 376 -42.96 28.15 -5.21
N GLU A 377 -42.82 27.52 -4.06
CA GLU A 377 -41.54 27.04 -3.55
C GLU A 377 -41.15 25.77 -4.30
N ILE A 378 -39.84 25.55 -4.51
CA ILE A 378 -39.37 24.34 -5.17
C ILE A 378 -39.55 23.19 -4.19
N VAL A 379 -40.26 22.14 -4.61
CA VAL A 379 -40.45 20.92 -3.81
C VAL A 379 -39.65 19.74 -4.35
N SER A 380 -39.25 19.78 -5.62
CA SER A 380 -38.19 18.91 -6.12
C SER A 380 -37.51 19.54 -7.33
N ALA A 381 -36.25 19.19 -7.51
CA ALA A 381 -35.45 19.61 -8.65
C ALA A 381 -34.34 18.58 -8.90
N SER A 382 -33.77 18.63 -10.10
CA SER A 382 -32.56 17.89 -10.44
C SER A 382 -31.59 18.81 -11.19
N GLY A 383 -30.37 18.38 -11.37
CA GLY A 383 -29.40 19.10 -12.19
C GLY A 383 -28.11 18.32 -12.32
N ASN A 384 -27.06 19.01 -12.74
CA ASN A 384 -25.75 18.44 -12.92
C ASN A 384 -24.68 19.46 -12.53
N ILE A 385 -23.60 19.00 -11.92
CA ILE A 385 -22.42 19.80 -11.61
C ILE A 385 -21.18 19.19 -12.30
N PRO A 386 -20.19 20.03 -12.68
CA PRO A 386 -18.97 19.56 -13.34
C PRO A 386 -18.24 18.45 -12.61
N SER A 387 -18.08 18.53 -11.28
CA SER A 387 -17.36 17.48 -10.53
C SER A 387 -17.50 17.59 -9.03
N VAL A 388 -17.25 16.46 -8.36
CA VAL A 388 -16.95 16.37 -6.93
C VAL A 388 -15.54 15.82 -6.76
N THR A 389 -14.75 16.46 -5.89
CA THR A 389 -13.47 15.92 -5.45
C THR A 389 -13.65 15.29 -4.07
N ILE A 390 -13.26 14.03 -3.93
CA ILE A 390 -13.24 13.28 -2.66
C ILE A 390 -11.80 13.17 -2.19
N ALA A 391 -11.52 13.45 -0.91
CA ALA A 391 -10.21 13.19 -0.32
C ALA A 391 -10.35 12.63 1.11
N GLY A 392 -9.34 11.87 1.55
CA GLY A 392 -9.15 11.59 2.96
C GLY A 392 -8.70 12.84 3.72
N THR A 393 -8.44 12.71 5.02
CA THR A 393 -7.82 13.82 5.77
C THR A 393 -6.44 14.16 5.20
N ASP A 394 -5.64 13.13 4.90
CA ASP A 394 -4.28 13.26 4.38
C ASP A 394 -4.11 12.53 3.03
N GLY A 395 -5.22 12.21 2.34
CA GLY A 395 -5.20 11.32 1.18
C GLY A 395 -5.30 12.00 -0.18
N ASP A 396 -4.75 11.31 -1.19
CA ASP A 396 -4.75 11.77 -2.58
C ASP A 396 -6.16 12.03 -3.09
N PRO A 397 -6.49 13.28 -3.49
CA PRO A 397 -7.82 13.61 -3.94
C PRO A 397 -8.20 12.83 -5.21
N VAL A 398 -9.47 12.43 -5.29
CA VAL A 398 -10.09 11.79 -6.44
C VAL A 398 -11.13 12.73 -7.00
N ARG A 399 -10.95 13.17 -8.25
CA ARG A 399 -11.92 13.98 -8.97
C ARG A 399 -12.87 13.05 -9.72
N LEU A 400 -14.16 13.20 -9.47
CA LEU A 400 -15.24 12.52 -10.19
C LEU A 400 -16.03 13.56 -10.97
N ASP A 401 -16.14 13.35 -12.28
CA ASP A 401 -16.74 14.31 -13.21
C ASP A 401 -18.22 13.99 -13.47
N ASN A 402 -18.95 15.01 -13.95
CA ASN A 402 -20.34 14.91 -14.42
C ASN A 402 -21.29 14.32 -13.37
N ILE A 403 -21.41 14.99 -12.23
CA ILE A 403 -22.22 14.52 -11.11
C ILE A 403 -23.64 15.05 -11.25
N ASP A 404 -24.60 14.15 -11.40
CA ASP A 404 -26.01 14.49 -11.34
C ASP A 404 -26.45 14.70 -9.89
N PHE A 405 -27.31 15.68 -9.67
CA PHE A 405 -27.89 15.91 -8.35
C PHE A 405 -29.40 15.92 -8.36
N THR A 406 -29.98 15.52 -7.23
CA THR A 406 -31.41 15.56 -6.93
C THR A 406 -31.67 16.33 -5.65
N TYR A 407 -32.83 16.97 -5.61
CA TYR A 407 -33.34 17.70 -4.44
C TYR A 407 -34.82 17.40 -4.28
N THR A 408 -35.25 17.13 -3.05
CA THR A 408 -36.66 17.02 -2.68
C THR A 408 -36.88 17.70 -1.33
N SER A 409 -37.88 18.58 -1.24
CA SER A 409 -38.13 19.40 -0.05
C SER A 409 -38.72 18.57 1.09
N GLY A 410 -38.14 18.66 2.29
CA GLY A 410 -38.72 18.09 3.51
C GLY A 410 -38.85 16.56 3.53
N THR A 411 -38.21 15.84 2.59
CA THR A 411 -38.21 14.37 2.50
C THR A 411 -36.87 13.73 2.81
N THR A 412 -35.89 14.46 3.35
CA THR A 412 -34.74 13.73 3.92
C THR A 412 -35.29 12.98 5.14
N GLU A 413 -35.63 11.70 4.99
CA GLU A 413 -36.01 10.75 6.05
C GLU A 413 -34.84 10.47 7.02
N GLN A 414 -33.98 11.46 7.18
CA GLN A 414 -32.71 11.45 7.87
C GLN A 414 -32.80 12.58 8.89
N PRO A 415 -32.40 12.39 10.17
CA PRO A 415 -32.77 13.31 11.26
C PRO A 415 -32.21 14.73 11.15
N ASN A 416 -31.41 15.02 10.12
CA ASN A 416 -30.85 16.33 9.83
C ASN A 416 -30.88 16.56 8.31
N ASP A 417 -31.07 17.81 7.92
CA ASP A 417 -31.01 18.46 6.61
C ASP A 417 -29.72 18.14 5.79
N GLN A 418 -29.39 16.86 5.57
CA GLN A 418 -28.07 16.40 5.12
C GLN A 418 -28.04 16.03 3.64
N THR A 419 -26.99 16.54 2.97
CA THR A 419 -26.52 16.10 1.66
C THR A 419 -25.95 14.68 1.79
N SER A 420 -26.18 13.82 0.79
CA SER A 420 -25.53 12.51 0.64
C SER A 420 -24.88 12.40 -0.73
N PHE A 421 -23.78 11.66 -0.83
CA PHE A 421 -23.07 11.48 -2.09
C PHE A 421 -22.81 10.00 -2.35
N VAL A 422 -23.15 9.54 -3.55
CA VAL A 422 -22.79 8.22 -4.05
C VAL A 422 -21.62 8.41 -5.01
N ALA A 423 -20.46 7.86 -4.69
CA ALA A 423 -19.30 7.83 -5.58
C ALA A 423 -19.38 6.57 -6.45
N GLY A 424 -19.55 6.76 -7.75
CA GLY A 424 -19.77 5.67 -8.69
C GLY A 424 -18.51 4.89 -9.09
N LEU A 425 -18.65 4.03 -10.09
CA LEU A 425 -17.61 3.14 -10.62
C LEU A 425 -16.33 3.88 -11.05
N ASP A 426 -16.40 5.14 -11.48
CA ASP A 426 -15.22 5.92 -11.83
C ASP A 426 -14.25 6.11 -10.64
N PHE A 427 -14.75 6.08 -9.40
CA PHE A 427 -13.89 6.08 -8.21
C PHE A 427 -13.01 4.82 -8.18
N PHE A 428 -13.62 3.65 -8.37
CA PHE A 428 -12.94 2.34 -8.35
C PHE A 428 -12.06 2.09 -9.59
N LYS A 429 -12.37 2.72 -10.73
CA LYS A 429 -11.50 2.76 -11.91
C LYS A 429 -10.23 3.58 -11.66
N ASN A 430 -10.26 4.52 -10.72
CA ASN A 430 -9.11 5.33 -10.34
C ASN A 430 -8.40 4.84 -9.07
N ARG A 431 -9.07 4.06 -8.22
CA ARG A 431 -8.55 3.62 -6.91
C ARG A 431 -8.87 2.16 -6.61
N SER A 432 -7.90 1.47 -6.02
CA SER A 432 -8.19 0.25 -5.27
C SER A 432 -8.78 0.65 -3.92
N VAL A 433 -9.84 -0.02 -3.49
CA VAL A 433 -10.59 0.30 -2.26
C VAL A 433 -10.58 -0.92 -1.35
N ILE A 434 -10.40 -0.73 -0.05
CA ILE A 434 -10.49 -1.77 0.97
C ILE A 434 -11.63 -1.44 1.93
N PHE A 435 -12.49 -2.42 2.18
CA PHE A 435 -13.53 -2.41 3.19
C PHE A 435 -13.07 -3.34 4.32
N ASP A 436 -12.46 -2.77 5.36
CA ASP A 436 -11.86 -3.50 6.48
C ASP A 436 -12.86 -3.64 7.63
N LEU A 437 -13.66 -4.70 7.52
CA LEU A 437 -14.71 -5.03 8.49
C LEU A 437 -14.14 -5.31 9.89
N GLU A 438 -12.92 -5.84 10.02
CA GLU A 438 -12.32 -6.11 11.32
C GLU A 438 -11.88 -4.81 12.01
N LYS A 439 -11.23 -3.91 11.28
CA LYS A 439 -10.77 -2.63 11.83
C LYS A 439 -11.85 -1.57 11.87
N LYS A 440 -12.95 -1.74 11.10
CA LYS A 440 -13.99 -0.73 10.85
C LYS A 440 -13.43 0.50 10.13
N TYR A 441 -12.74 0.25 9.03
CA TYR A 441 -12.15 1.28 8.18
C TYR A 441 -12.51 1.03 6.73
N THR A 442 -12.68 2.12 5.98
CA THR A 442 -12.61 2.13 4.53
C THR A 442 -11.36 2.88 4.12
N ALA A 443 -10.60 2.35 3.17
CA ALA A 443 -9.38 2.99 2.71
C ALA A 443 -9.19 2.84 1.21
N TYR A 444 -8.35 3.70 0.61
CA TYR A 444 -8.06 3.60 -0.82
C TYR A 444 -6.61 3.95 -1.16
N THR A 445 -6.16 3.47 -2.33
CA THR A 445 -4.83 3.75 -2.89
C THR A 445 -4.91 3.92 -4.40
N SER A 446 -4.01 4.74 -4.94
CA SER A 446 -3.85 4.92 -6.39
C SER A 446 -3.22 3.71 -7.08
N HIS A 447 -2.55 2.83 -6.33
CA HIS A 447 -1.96 1.61 -6.85
C HIS A 447 -3.07 0.61 -7.21
N PHE A 448 -2.87 -0.15 -8.28
CA PHE A 448 -3.59 -1.41 -8.43
C PHE A 448 -3.05 -2.40 -7.40
N VAL A 449 -3.91 -2.99 -6.56
CA VAL A 449 -3.48 -3.91 -5.49
C VAL A 449 -3.71 -5.37 -5.89
N THR A 450 -2.69 -6.21 -5.70
CA THR A 450 -2.77 -7.66 -5.90
C THR A 450 -2.24 -8.44 -4.71
N ALA A 451 -2.92 -9.53 -4.37
CA ALA A 451 -2.45 -10.53 -3.40
C ALA A 451 -1.76 -11.74 -4.08
N SER A 452 -1.58 -11.70 -5.40
CA SER A 452 -0.99 -12.81 -6.15
C SER A 452 0.48 -13.01 -5.80
N ASN A 453 0.89 -14.26 -5.68
CA ASN A 453 2.31 -14.61 -5.57
C ASN A 453 2.94 -14.63 -6.96
N PHE A 454 4.18 -14.14 -7.04
CA PHE A 454 4.93 -14.07 -8.29
C PHE A 454 6.32 -14.72 -8.16
N SER A 455 6.92 -15.05 -9.30
CA SER A 455 8.29 -15.53 -9.38
C SER A 455 9.11 -14.75 -10.41
N THR A 456 10.34 -14.40 -10.04
CA THR A 456 11.33 -13.80 -10.95
C THR A 456 12.02 -14.84 -11.84
N ASP A 457 11.76 -16.13 -11.65
CA ASP A 457 12.35 -17.18 -12.47
C ASP A 457 11.79 -17.16 -13.90
N SER A 458 12.68 -17.31 -14.88
CA SER A 458 12.28 -17.47 -16.29
C SER A 458 11.39 -18.69 -16.56
N SER A 459 11.35 -19.66 -15.64
CA SER A 459 10.51 -20.85 -15.68
C SER A 459 9.23 -20.73 -14.84
N ALA A 460 8.87 -19.53 -14.41
CA ALA A 460 7.64 -19.30 -13.66
C ALA A 460 6.41 -19.84 -14.43
N PRO A 461 5.43 -20.45 -13.74
CA PRO A 461 4.15 -20.79 -14.35
C PRO A 461 3.52 -19.59 -15.08
N GLU A 462 2.74 -19.89 -16.13
CA GLU A 462 1.98 -18.89 -16.88
C GLU A 462 1.15 -18.01 -15.94
N GLY A 463 1.17 -16.69 -16.15
CA GLY A 463 0.48 -15.71 -15.30
C GLY A 463 1.17 -15.37 -13.97
N THR A 464 2.26 -16.05 -13.60
CA THR A 464 2.95 -15.82 -12.31
C THR A 464 4.37 -15.24 -12.44
N GLY A 465 4.88 -15.11 -13.67
CA GLY A 465 6.20 -14.53 -13.93
C GLY A 465 6.22 -13.01 -13.71
N LEU A 466 7.18 -12.53 -12.93
CA LEU A 466 7.38 -11.11 -12.65
C LEU A 466 8.87 -10.79 -12.48
N SER A 467 9.60 -10.71 -13.59
CA SER A 467 10.99 -10.23 -13.59
C SER A 467 11.12 -8.74 -13.92
N ARG A 468 10.06 -8.13 -14.46
CA ARG A 468 10.05 -6.72 -14.90
C ARG A 468 8.67 -6.10 -14.73
N ILE A 469 8.62 -4.89 -14.18
CA ILE A 469 7.41 -4.08 -14.01
C ILE A 469 7.52 -2.86 -14.94
N THR A 470 6.45 -2.59 -15.69
CA THR A 470 6.37 -1.52 -16.69
C THR A 470 5.17 -0.60 -16.40
N THR A 471 5.12 0.58 -17.02
CA THR A 471 4.00 1.53 -16.89
C THR A 471 2.69 1.02 -17.50
N SER A 472 2.74 -0.08 -18.24
CA SER A 472 1.55 -0.76 -18.76
C SER A 472 0.91 -1.71 -17.74
N MET A 473 1.56 -1.98 -16.61
CA MET A 473 1.02 -2.80 -15.52
C MET A 473 0.39 -1.92 -14.43
N GLY A 474 -0.56 -2.48 -13.69
CA GLY A 474 -1.23 -1.79 -12.59
C GLY A 474 -1.96 -0.53 -13.08
N ASN A 475 -1.99 0.52 -12.27
CA ASN A 475 -2.57 1.80 -12.64
C ASN A 475 -1.49 2.72 -13.24
N GLU A 476 -1.21 2.57 -14.53
CA GLU A 476 -0.15 3.31 -15.25
C GLU A 476 1.26 3.16 -14.64
N GLY A 477 1.57 1.96 -14.13
CA GLY A 477 2.81 1.67 -13.40
C GLY A 477 2.69 1.75 -11.88
N GLY A 478 1.56 2.26 -11.36
CA GLY A 478 1.17 2.18 -9.95
C GLY A 478 0.77 0.76 -9.57
N PHE A 479 1.69 -0.03 -9.02
CA PHE A 479 1.51 -1.46 -8.77
C PHE A 479 1.81 -1.85 -7.31
N GLY A 480 0.76 -2.26 -6.60
CA GLY A 480 0.79 -2.67 -5.19
C GLY A 480 0.81 -4.18 -5.04
N ILE A 481 1.90 -4.73 -4.51
CA ILE A 481 2.13 -6.16 -4.36
C ILE A 481 2.04 -6.55 -2.87
N ALA A 482 0.93 -7.14 -2.48
CA ALA A 482 0.72 -7.73 -1.15
C ALA A 482 1.02 -9.25 -1.11
N GLY A 483 1.16 -9.90 -2.27
CA GLY A 483 1.67 -11.26 -2.36
C GLY A 483 3.21 -11.34 -2.25
N VAL A 484 3.74 -12.55 -2.26
CA VAL A 484 5.19 -12.83 -2.19
C VAL A 484 5.79 -12.87 -3.59
N VAL A 485 6.85 -12.09 -3.82
CA VAL A 485 7.75 -12.29 -4.96
C VAL A 485 8.91 -13.20 -4.56
N SER A 486 9.09 -14.28 -5.32
CA SER A 486 10.09 -15.34 -5.09
C SER A 486 10.96 -15.57 -6.31
N GLY A 487 11.88 -16.54 -6.26
CA GLY A 487 12.71 -16.92 -7.40
C GLY A 487 14.15 -16.41 -7.35
N SER A 488 14.96 -16.87 -8.29
CA SER A 488 16.40 -16.60 -8.36
C SER A 488 16.77 -15.43 -9.29
N GLY A 489 15.87 -15.05 -10.19
CA GLY A 489 16.05 -13.96 -11.13
C GLY A 489 15.97 -12.57 -10.49
N SER A 490 16.43 -11.57 -11.25
CA SER A 490 16.31 -10.16 -10.87
C SER A 490 14.88 -9.64 -11.06
N LEU A 491 14.54 -8.60 -10.30
CA LEU A 491 13.33 -7.80 -10.46
C LEU A 491 13.73 -6.40 -10.95
N THR A 492 13.23 -5.98 -12.10
CA THR A 492 13.49 -4.65 -12.68
C THR A 492 12.23 -3.80 -12.71
N LEU A 493 12.32 -2.58 -12.19
CA LEU A 493 11.31 -1.55 -12.28
C LEU A 493 11.72 -0.56 -13.35
N ASP A 494 10.92 -0.43 -14.41
CA ASP A 494 11.17 0.53 -15.48
C ASP A 494 10.91 1.97 -15.04
N THR A 495 11.44 2.92 -15.80
CA THR A 495 11.22 4.35 -15.56
C THR A 495 9.73 4.68 -15.39
N LYS A 496 9.42 5.60 -14.46
CA LYS A 496 8.06 6.06 -14.12
C LYS A 496 7.14 5.02 -13.51
N THR A 497 7.63 3.83 -13.16
CA THR A 497 6.84 2.88 -12.36
C THR A 497 6.83 3.29 -10.89
N VAL A 498 5.73 3.03 -10.20
CA VAL A 498 5.55 3.29 -8.77
C VAL A 498 5.07 2.00 -8.13
N VAL A 499 5.99 1.30 -7.48
CA VAL A 499 5.76 -0.05 -6.95
C VAL A 499 5.77 -0.01 -5.43
N ARG A 500 4.75 -0.61 -4.83
CA ARG A 500 4.62 -0.73 -3.37
C ARG A 500 4.59 -2.20 -2.96
N MET A 501 5.61 -2.67 -2.26
CA MET A 501 5.68 -4.05 -1.77
C MET A 501 5.42 -4.08 -0.27
N THR A 502 4.47 -4.90 0.16
CA THR A 502 4.03 -4.92 1.57
C THR A 502 4.14 -6.27 2.28
N ASN A 503 4.69 -7.26 1.58
CA ASN A 503 4.94 -8.58 2.12
C ASN A 503 6.44 -8.94 2.07
N VAL A 504 6.81 -10.00 2.77
CA VAL A 504 8.19 -10.48 2.84
C VAL A 504 8.54 -11.19 1.54
N ASN A 505 9.33 -10.54 0.69
CA ASN A 505 9.79 -11.13 -0.57
C ASN A 505 11.03 -11.98 -0.35
N THR A 506 11.13 -13.05 -1.13
CA THR A 506 12.15 -14.09 -0.95
C THR A 506 13.07 -14.27 -2.14
N TYR A 507 12.86 -13.50 -3.21
CA TYR A 507 13.72 -13.57 -4.39
C TYR A 507 15.17 -13.18 -4.06
N THR A 508 16.11 -13.78 -4.79
CA THR A 508 17.55 -13.64 -4.50
C THR A 508 18.34 -12.88 -5.57
N GLY A 509 17.74 -12.61 -6.74
CA GLY A 509 18.36 -11.79 -7.76
C GLY A 509 18.46 -10.32 -7.36
N GLU A 510 18.98 -9.48 -8.25
CA GLU A 510 19.10 -8.04 -8.00
C GLU A 510 17.74 -7.35 -8.08
N THR A 511 17.58 -6.28 -7.29
CA THR A 511 16.46 -5.33 -7.42
C THR A 511 16.98 -4.11 -8.17
N ASN A 512 16.48 -3.87 -9.38
CA ASN A 512 16.87 -2.74 -10.22
C ASN A 512 15.75 -1.70 -10.26
N ILE A 513 16.02 -0.51 -9.74
CA ILE A 513 15.09 0.62 -9.72
C ILE A 513 15.62 1.64 -10.72
N ALA A 514 15.04 1.70 -11.91
CA ALA A 514 15.50 2.62 -12.95
C ALA A 514 15.29 4.09 -12.55
N GLN A 515 15.96 4.99 -13.27
CA GLN A 515 15.75 6.43 -13.11
C GLN A 515 14.26 6.78 -13.24
N ASP A 516 13.80 7.66 -12.36
CA ASP A 516 12.39 8.09 -12.22
C ASP A 516 11.41 6.96 -11.86
N ALA A 517 11.89 5.75 -11.54
CA ALA A 517 11.08 4.72 -10.92
C ALA A 517 11.09 4.88 -9.38
N TYR A 518 10.04 4.38 -8.73
CA TYR A 518 9.87 4.48 -7.29
C TYR A 518 9.50 3.11 -6.71
N LEU A 519 10.31 2.58 -5.80
CA LEU A 519 10.03 1.37 -5.03
C LEU A 519 9.83 1.74 -3.56
N SER A 520 8.63 1.51 -3.04
CA SER A 520 8.34 1.60 -1.61
C SER A 520 8.26 0.20 -0.97
N LEU A 521 9.00 0.01 0.12
CA LEU A 521 8.78 -1.07 1.06
C LEU A 521 7.97 -0.54 2.23
N ALA A 522 6.75 -1.04 2.39
CA ALA A 522 5.85 -0.60 3.44
C ALA A 522 5.33 -1.79 4.26
N GLY A 523 4.91 -1.55 5.50
CA GLY A 523 4.43 -2.65 6.35
C GLY A 523 5.48 -3.75 6.50
N LEU A 524 5.13 -4.99 6.15
CA LEU A 524 6.07 -6.13 6.19
C LEU A 524 6.94 -6.27 4.93
N GLY A 525 6.85 -5.30 4.01
CA GLY A 525 7.59 -5.23 2.76
C GLY A 525 9.09 -5.44 2.96
N ASN A 526 9.66 -6.52 2.43
CA ASN A 526 11.09 -6.82 2.63
C ASN A 526 11.72 -7.41 1.38
N ILE A 527 13.01 -7.10 1.15
CA ILE A 527 13.84 -7.65 0.06
C ILE A 527 15.24 -8.05 0.54
N GLN A 528 15.39 -8.43 1.81
CA GLN A 528 16.69 -8.70 2.47
C GLN A 528 17.53 -9.81 1.82
N ARG A 529 16.90 -10.65 1.00
CA ARG A 529 17.56 -11.73 0.26
C ARG A 529 18.03 -11.32 -1.13
N SER A 530 17.57 -10.18 -1.63
CA SER A 530 18.03 -9.60 -2.90
C SER A 530 19.55 -9.46 -2.86
N ALA A 531 20.22 -9.90 -3.92
CA ALA A 531 21.68 -9.88 -4.00
C ALA A 531 22.24 -8.46 -3.79
N LYS A 532 21.50 -7.46 -4.29
CA LYS A 532 21.85 -6.04 -4.28
C LYS A 532 20.64 -5.22 -4.72
N VAL A 533 20.52 -4.01 -4.17
CA VAL A 533 19.61 -2.98 -4.68
C VAL A 533 20.42 -2.00 -5.53
N VAL A 534 20.03 -1.84 -6.79
CA VAL A 534 20.52 -0.79 -7.71
C VAL A 534 19.46 0.30 -7.74
N ALA A 535 19.66 1.35 -6.96
CA ALA A 535 18.75 2.48 -6.81
C ALA A 535 19.19 3.65 -7.69
N ASP A 536 18.83 3.62 -8.98
CA ASP A 536 18.99 4.77 -9.89
C ASP A 536 17.77 5.71 -9.84
N GLY A 537 16.61 5.18 -9.44
CA GLY A 537 15.43 5.93 -9.02
C GLY A 537 15.32 6.06 -7.50
N THR A 538 14.11 6.08 -6.97
CA THR A 538 13.86 6.22 -5.53
C THR A 538 13.60 4.86 -4.87
N PHE A 539 14.35 4.58 -3.81
CA PHE A 539 14.11 3.48 -2.89
C PHE A 539 13.60 4.02 -1.55
N ASP A 540 12.31 3.84 -1.29
CA ASP A 540 11.64 4.40 -0.11
C ASP A 540 11.34 3.29 0.91
N ILE A 541 11.79 3.51 2.15
CA ILE A 541 11.48 2.66 3.30
C ILE A 541 10.81 3.44 4.44
N SER A 542 10.43 4.70 4.23
CA SER A 542 9.83 5.57 5.26
C SER A 542 8.63 4.93 5.97
N GLU A 543 7.88 4.11 5.22
CA GLU A 543 6.70 3.40 5.67
C GLU A 543 6.95 1.91 6.02
N HIS A 544 8.20 1.45 6.06
CA HIS A 544 8.53 0.09 6.47
C HIS A 544 8.19 -0.14 7.95
N GLY A 545 7.62 -1.30 8.26
CA GLY A 545 7.13 -1.65 9.59
C GLY A 545 5.83 -0.92 9.93
N ASN A 546 5.81 -0.21 11.06
CA ASN A 546 4.63 0.44 11.61
C ASN A 546 4.37 1.84 11.01
N GLY A 547 4.41 2.00 9.69
CA GLY A 547 4.13 3.30 9.02
C GLY A 547 2.77 3.89 9.36
N SER A 548 1.78 3.04 9.61
CA SER A 548 0.47 3.42 10.09
C SER A 548 -0.02 2.45 11.17
N ASP A 549 -0.64 2.97 12.22
CA ASP A 549 -1.26 2.16 13.29
C ASP A 549 -2.38 1.27 12.73
N TYR A 550 -3.05 1.71 11.66
CA TYR A 550 -4.12 0.98 10.97
C TYR A 550 -3.65 -0.41 10.50
N TRP A 551 -2.40 -0.53 10.06
CA TRP A 551 -1.87 -1.78 9.50
C TRP A 551 -1.70 -2.89 10.53
N GLY A 552 -1.64 -2.55 11.83
CA GLY A 552 -1.48 -3.53 12.92
C GLY A 552 -0.10 -4.20 12.92
N ILE A 553 0.95 -3.47 12.56
CA ILE A 553 2.32 -3.99 12.49
C ILE A 553 3.14 -3.45 13.66
N SER A 554 3.85 -4.34 14.37
CA SER A 554 4.70 -3.98 15.50
C SER A 554 5.99 -3.25 15.07
N ASP A 555 6.48 -2.37 15.93
CA ASP A 555 7.78 -1.67 15.84
C ASP A 555 8.98 -2.61 15.63
N ALA A 556 8.86 -3.89 16.00
CA ALA A 556 9.89 -4.90 15.76
C ALA A 556 10.25 -5.06 14.27
N TYR A 557 9.37 -4.61 13.37
CA TYR A 557 9.55 -4.66 11.92
C TYR A 557 10.00 -3.31 11.33
N ASN A 558 10.41 -2.31 12.13
CA ASN A 558 10.76 -0.98 11.59
C ASN A 558 12.10 -0.91 10.84
N ASP A 559 12.97 -1.90 10.99
CA ASP A 559 14.24 -1.96 10.30
C ASP A 559 14.10 -2.61 8.92
N ALA A 560 14.45 -1.90 7.85
CA ALA A 560 14.58 -2.47 6.53
C ALA A 560 16.00 -3.03 6.33
N ARG A 561 16.10 -4.25 5.78
CA ARG A 561 17.37 -4.94 5.55
C ARG A 561 17.57 -5.20 4.07
N ILE A 562 18.78 -4.92 3.58
CA ILE A 562 19.26 -5.31 2.24
C ILE A 562 20.71 -5.81 2.36
N ARG A 563 21.21 -6.49 1.32
CA ARG A 563 22.60 -6.96 1.28
C ARG A 563 23.57 -5.84 0.96
N SER A 564 23.44 -5.29 -0.24
CA SER A 564 24.30 -4.22 -0.77
C SER A 564 23.47 -3.15 -1.48
N LEU A 565 23.98 -1.91 -1.50
CA LEU A 565 23.34 -0.74 -2.09
C LEU A 565 24.28 -0.08 -3.12
N SER A 566 23.74 0.16 -4.32
CA SER A 566 24.41 0.86 -5.43
C SER A 566 23.43 1.76 -6.17
N GLY A 567 23.93 2.53 -7.14
CA GLY A 567 23.12 3.44 -7.97
C GLY A 567 23.34 4.92 -7.64
N SER A 568 22.63 5.79 -8.36
CA SER A 568 22.78 7.25 -8.26
C SER A 568 21.52 8.01 -7.87
N GLY A 569 20.44 7.31 -7.51
CA GLY A 569 19.15 7.88 -7.17
C GLY A 569 19.05 8.30 -5.69
N THR A 570 17.88 8.06 -5.09
CA THR A 570 17.57 8.53 -3.73
C THR A 570 17.10 7.37 -2.86
N VAL A 571 17.52 7.38 -1.59
CA VAL A 571 16.95 6.53 -0.54
C VAL A 571 16.22 7.40 0.47
N GLU A 572 14.94 7.12 0.71
CA GLU A 572 14.12 7.82 1.70
C GLU A 572 13.89 6.92 2.93
N LEU A 573 14.40 7.35 4.08
CA LEU A 573 14.40 6.57 5.31
C LEU A 573 13.17 6.80 6.18
N GLY A 574 12.58 8.01 6.14
CA GLY A 574 11.67 8.48 7.17
C GLY A 574 12.24 8.22 8.58
N LYS A 575 11.49 7.57 9.45
CA LYS A 575 11.94 7.21 10.82
C LYS A 575 12.72 5.89 10.90
N ARG A 576 13.04 5.25 9.77
CA ARG A 576 13.51 3.86 9.73
C ARG A 576 15.02 3.75 9.75
N THR A 577 15.48 2.56 10.10
CA THR A 577 16.88 2.16 9.94
C THR A 577 17.02 1.36 8.65
N LEU A 578 17.87 1.83 7.74
CA LEU A 578 18.38 0.98 6.66
C LEU A 578 19.58 0.18 7.17
N VAL A 579 19.47 -1.14 7.12
CA VAL A 579 20.53 -2.07 7.55
C VAL A 579 21.15 -2.74 6.33
N LEU A 580 22.45 -2.54 6.13
CA LEU A 580 23.24 -3.17 5.08
C LEU A 580 24.00 -4.36 5.66
N THR A 581 23.73 -5.55 5.14
CA THR A 581 24.19 -6.80 5.77
C THR A 581 25.42 -7.43 5.12
N ASP A 582 25.70 -7.10 3.86
CA ASP A 582 26.85 -7.62 3.10
C ASP A 582 27.20 -6.65 1.95
N SER A 583 27.53 -5.41 2.31
CA SER A 583 27.85 -4.36 1.32
C SER A 583 29.16 -4.65 0.59
N ASN A 584 29.22 -4.34 -0.69
CA ASN A 584 30.46 -4.36 -1.48
C ASN A 584 30.48 -3.35 -2.63
N ASP A 585 29.55 -2.38 -2.62
CA ASP A 585 29.29 -1.46 -3.72
C ASP A 585 29.48 0.02 -3.32
N THR A 586 29.39 0.87 -4.34
CA THR A 586 29.33 2.33 -4.20
C THR A 586 27.94 2.85 -4.51
N PHE A 587 27.40 3.68 -3.61
CA PHE A 587 26.19 4.46 -3.84
C PHE A 587 26.59 5.93 -4.07
N ALA A 588 26.27 6.44 -5.25
CA ALA A 588 26.57 7.80 -5.67
C ALA A 588 25.41 8.77 -5.45
N GLY A 589 24.25 8.25 -5.04
CA GLY A 589 23.03 8.99 -4.78
C GLY A 589 22.99 9.69 -3.42
N SER A 590 21.77 10.02 -2.98
CA SER A 590 21.50 10.62 -1.67
C SER A 590 20.68 9.70 -0.77
N ILE A 591 20.92 9.79 0.54
CA ILE A 591 20.11 9.14 1.58
C ILE A 591 19.56 10.24 2.48
N ASN A 592 18.23 10.30 2.65
CA ASN A 592 17.55 11.35 3.41
C ASN A 592 16.50 10.75 4.36
N ASP A 593 16.02 11.55 5.31
CA ASP A 593 14.97 11.19 6.28
C ASP A 593 13.90 12.27 6.40
N LEU A 594 13.55 12.92 5.29
CA LEU A 594 12.68 14.10 5.29
C LEU A 594 11.20 13.70 5.31
N ASP A 595 10.39 14.44 6.05
CA ASP A 595 8.92 14.44 5.90
C ASP A 595 8.47 15.35 4.75
N VAL A 596 7.16 15.41 4.52
CA VAL A 596 6.53 16.27 3.49
C VAL A 596 6.79 17.77 3.68
N ASP A 597 7.17 18.19 4.89
CA ASP A 597 7.48 19.57 5.26
C ASP A 597 9.00 19.84 5.25
N ASN A 598 9.82 18.88 4.78
CA ASN A 598 11.28 18.90 4.79
C ASN A 598 11.92 18.93 6.19
N ASN A 599 11.26 18.38 7.21
CA ASN A 599 11.86 18.17 8.52
C ASN A 599 12.53 16.79 8.57
N ASN A 600 13.70 16.71 9.21
CA ASN A 600 14.36 15.44 9.46
C ASN A 600 13.57 14.60 10.47
N MET A 601 13.40 13.31 10.18
CA MET A 601 12.58 12.38 10.96
C MET A 601 13.38 11.45 11.88
N GLY A 602 14.71 11.48 11.84
CA GLY A 602 15.59 10.64 12.68
C GLY A 602 15.96 9.29 12.06
N GLY A 603 15.86 9.16 10.73
CA GLY A 603 16.22 7.97 9.97
C GLY A 603 17.70 7.63 10.11
N LYS A 604 18.04 6.34 10.07
CA LYS A 604 19.39 5.83 10.41
C LYS A 604 19.95 4.94 9.32
N LEU A 605 21.28 4.89 9.25
CA LEU A 605 22.02 3.92 8.47
C LEU A 605 22.84 3.01 9.39
N PHE A 606 22.73 1.70 9.21
CA PHE A 606 23.57 0.72 9.89
C PHE A 606 24.27 -0.19 8.88
N VAL A 607 25.60 -0.06 8.77
CA VAL A 607 26.43 -1.01 8.01
C VAL A 607 26.82 -2.15 8.94
N ALA A 608 26.10 -3.26 8.85
CA ALA A 608 26.26 -4.43 9.71
C ALA A 608 27.32 -5.40 9.17
N GLY A 609 27.56 -5.42 7.86
CA GLY A 609 28.54 -6.30 7.22
C GLY A 609 29.00 -5.79 5.87
N GLY A 610 30.18 -6.25 5.44
CA GLY A 610 30.80 -5.80 4.20
C GLY A 610 31.35 -4.37 4.27
N VAL A 611 31.61 -3.77 3.12
CA VAL A 611 32.09 -2.38 2.97
C VAL A 611 31.18 -1.61 2.04
N GLN A 612 30.49 -0.59 2.56
CA GLN A 612 29.72 0.35 1.76
C GLN A 612 30.58 1.56 1.41
N THR A 613 30.57 1.99 0.14
CA THR A 613 31.13 3.29 -0.25
C THR A 613 30.00 4.28 -0.56
N LEU A 614 30.08 5.50 -0.05
CA LEU A 614 29.18 6.60 -0.38
C LEU A 614 30.00 7.71 -1.07
N SER A 615 29.60 8.09 -2.28
CA SER A 615 30.22 9.20 -3.01
C SER A 615 29.30 10.39 -3.24
N GLY A 616 28.01 10.24 -2.93
CA GLY A 616 27.02 11.30 -2.96
C GLY A 616 26.82 11.99 -1.61
N LYS A 617 25.77 12.83 -1.54
CA LYS A 617 25.46 13.64 -0.35
C LYS A 617 24.33 13.00 0.45
N ASN A 618 24.60 12.66 1.71
CA ASN A 618 23.66 11.98 2.58
C ASN A 618 23.28 12.90 3.73
N ASN A 619 21.98 13.18 3.84
CA ASN A 619 21.42 14.19 4.74
C ASN A 619 20.27 13.63 5.60
N PHE A 620 20.48 12.46 6.20
CA PHE A 620 19.60 11.95 7.25
C PHE A 620 20.14 12.35 8.64
N SER A 621 19.25 12.57 9.60
CA SER A 621 19.61 13.11 10.93
C SER A 621 19.97 12.08 11.99
N GLY A 622 19.57 10.81 11.79
CA GLY A 622 19.90 9.74 12.72
C GLY A 622 21.37 9.30 12.62
N MET A 623 21.82 8.62 13.68
CA MET A 623 23.18 8.10 13.80
C MET A 623 23.53 7.13 12.66
N THR A 624 24.68 7.34 12.01
CA THR A 624 25.30 6.32 11.16
C THR A 624 26.09 5.35 12.02
N THR A 625 25.81 4.05 11.93
CA THR A 625 26.52 3.02 12.69
C THR A 625 27.31 2.11 11.76
N VAL A 626 28.56 1.82 12.10
CA VAL A 626 29.38 0.79 11.45
C VAL A 626 29.69 -0.31 12.45
N GLY A 627 29.17 -1.51 12.17
CA GLY A 627 29.33 -2.69 13.01
C GLY A 627 30.76 -3.24 13.02
N SER A 628 31.06 -4.09 14.00
CA SER A 628 32.34 -4.79 14.05
C SER A 628 32.52 -5.69 12.83
N GLY A 629 33.69 -5.61 12.19
CA GLY A 629 34.00 -6.33 10.95
C GLY A 629 33.39 -5.72 9.67
N ALA A 630 32.60 -4.65 9.78
CA ALA A 630 32.06 -3.90 8.65
C ALA A 630 32.87 -2.63 8.36
N GLY A 631 32.61 -2.00 7.21
CA GLY A 631 33.24 -0.76 6.80
C GLY A 631 32.31 0.22 6.10
N LEU A 632 32.52 1.51 6.33
CA LEU A 632 31.92 2.60 5.58
C LEU A 632 33.03 3.50 5.04
N LEU A 633 33.02 3.77 3.74
CA LEU A 633 33.96 4.66 3.06
C LEU A 633 33.21 5.86 2.49
N LEU A 634 33.65 7.08 2.81
CA LEU A 634 33.26 8.28 2.09
C LEU A 634 34.36 8.63 1.09
N ALA A 635 34.01 8.65 -0.19
CA ALA A 635 34.89 9.15 -1.24
C ALA A 635 35.08 10.67 -1.14
N ASP A 636 35.98 11.26 -1.94
CA ASP A 636 36.28 12.70 -1.90
C ASP A 636 35.05 13.63 -2.00
N THR A 637 34.01 13.22 -2.73
CA THR A 637 32.75 13.96 -2.87
C THR A 637 31.65 13.50 -1.91
N GLY A 638 31.91 12.42 -1.16
CA GLY A 638 30.98 11.83 -0.22
C GLY A 638 30.74 12.75 0.97
N VAL A 639 29.47 12.94 1.31
CA VAL A 639 29.08 13.74 2.48
C VAL A 639 28.14 12.93 3.37
N LEU A 640 28.41 12.96 4.66
CA LEU A 640 27.48 12.57 5.72
C LEU A 640 27.23 13.78 6.62
N SER A 641 26.03 14.35 6.60
CA SER A 641 25.76 15.62 7.31
C SER A 641 25.81 15.50 8.84
N HIS A 642 25.55 14.30 9.40
CA HIS A 642 25.35 14.08 10.83
C HIS A 642 26.35 13.07 11.43
N ASP A 643 26.12 12.68 12.68
CA ASP A 643 27.03 11.87 13.48
C ASP A 643 27.21 10.44 12.94
N ALA A 644 28.41 9.92 13.16
CA ALA A 644 28.77 8.55 12.86
C ALA A 644 29.49 7.88 14.04
N THR A 645 29.19 6.61 14.26
CA THR A 645 29.84 5.78 15.27
C THR A 645 30.31 4.46 14.66
N THR A 646 31.47 3.98 15.08
CA THR A 646 32.07 2.77 14.51
C THR A 646 32.67 1.86 15.58
N SER A 647 32.45 0.55 15.41
CA SER A 647 33.26 -0.52 16.00
C SER A 647 33.95 -1.35 14.90
N GLY A 648 33.87 -0.89 13.66
CA GLY A 648 34.54 -1.43 12.46
C GLY A 648 35.43 -0.37 11.83
N PHE A 649 35.35 -0.18 10.51
CA PHE A 649 36.17 0.79 9.79
C PHE A 649 35.34 1.94 9.22
N LEU A 650 35.54 3.15 9.69
CA LEU A 650 34.95 4.38 9.13
C LEU A 650 36.05 5.19 8.44
N GLY A 651 36.11 5.12 7.12
CA GLY A 651 37.05 5.89 6.30
C GLY A 651 36.37 7.10 5.67
N ASN A 652 36.92 8.29 5.84
CA ASN A 652 36.38 9.52 5.28
C ASN A 652 37.47 10.32 4.57
N ASP A 653 37.42 10.34 3.24
CA ASP A 653 38.19 11.27 2.40
C ASP A 653 37.35 12.47 1.91
N GLY A 654 36.04 12.46 2.18
CA GLY A 654 35.11 13.55 1.92
C GLY A 654 34.80 14.36 3.18
N GLN A 655 33.52 14.41 3.58
CA GLN A 655 33.06 15.19 4.72
C GLN A 655 32.09 14.42 5.64
N ILE A 656 32.35 14.47 6.95
CA ILE A 656 31.38 14.17 8.01
C ILE A 656 31.09 15.49 8.73
N GLY A 657 29.86 15.99 8.63
CA GLY A 657 29.44 17.25 9.25
C GLY A 657 29.29 17.17 10.77
N GLY A 658 28.95 15.99 11.29
CA GLY A 658 28.80 15.72 12.72
C GLY A 658 30.06 15.19 13.41
N THR A 659 29.84 14.53 14.54
CA THR A 659 30.87 13.85 15.32
C THR A 659 31.13 12.46 14.77
N ALA A 660 32.40 12.12 14.53
CA ALA A 660 32.84 10.74 14.31
C ALA A 660 33.37 10.11 15.61
N ILE A 661 32.80 8.97 16.01
CA ILE A 661 33.15 8.26 17.25
C ILE A 661 33.76 6.90 16.93
N ALA A 662 35.02 6.68 17.31
CA ALA A 662 35.64 5.37 17.29
C ALA A 662 35.48 4.68 18.65
N ASN A 663 34.64 3.65 18.72
CA ASN A 663 34.52 2.80 19.91
C ASN A 663 35.63 1.75 19.94
N SER A 664 35.63 0.89 20.96
CA SER A 664 36.54 -0.25 21.04
C SER A 664 36.54 -1.10 19.76
N GLY A 665 37.72 -1.30 19.17
CA GLY A 665 37.91 -2.01 17.90
C GLY A 665 37.55 -1.20 16.65
N GLY A 666 36.96 -0.01 16.82
CA GLY A 666 36.62 0.92 15.75
C GLY A 666 37.81 1.76 15.29
N VAL A 667 37.82 2.09 14.00
CA VAL A 667 38.82 2.95 13.38
C VAL A 667 38.12 4.09 12.65
N VAL A 668 38.48 5.33 12.98
CA VAL A 668 38.16 6.53 12.17
C VAL A 668 39.39 6.89 11.36
N ALA A 669 39.28 6.90 10.03
CA ALA A 669 40.42 7.07 9.14
C ALA A 669 40.13 8.01 7.95
N GLY A 670 41.15 8.41 7.21
CA GLY A 670 41.01 9.22 6.00
C GLY A 670 41.28 10.71 6.20
N GLY A 671 41.65 11.36 5.10
CA GLY A 671 42.12 12.75 5.07
C GLY A 671 41.01 13.79 4.88
N GLY A 672 39.76 13.40 5.15
CA GLY A 672 38.60 14.25 4.98
C GLY A 672 38.40 15.27 6.11
N THR A 673 37.26 15.94 6.05
CA THR A 673 36.82 16.91 7.07
C THR A 673 35.81 16.27 8.01
N TYR A 674 35.91 16.59 9.29
CA TYR A 674 35.06 16.10 10.38
C TYR A 674 34.53 17.27 11.19
N GLY A 675 33.25 17.23 11.59
CA GLY A 675 32.67 18.20 12.51
C GLY A 675 33.36 18.15 13.87
N ALA A 676 33.44 16.95 14.44
CA ALA A 676 34.21 16.63 15.64
C ALA A 676 34.71 15.18 15.57
N VAL A 677 35.71 14.83 16.38
CA VAL A 677 36.23 13.45 16.45
C VAL A 677 36.43 13.04 17.91
N THR A 678 35.87 11.90 18.29
CA THR A 678 36.08 11.29 19.61
C THR A 678 36.59 9.87 19.46
N ILE A 679 37.73 9.57 20.05
CA ILE A 679 38.32 8.23 20.07
C ILE A 679 38.21 7.68 21.48
N SER A 680 37.32 6.72 21.67
CA SER A 680 37.07 6.07 22.95
C SER A 680 38.10 4.98 23.26
N GLU A 681 38.05 4.43 24.48
CA GLU A 681 38.92 3.33 24.91
C GLU A 681 38.91 2.17 23.90
N GLY A 682 40.11 1.77 23.44
CA GLY A 682 40.29 0.72 22.43
C GLY A 682 39.95 1.14 20.98
N GLY A 683 39.54 2.39 20.75
CA GLY A 683 39.34 2.97 19.42
C GLY A 683 40.64 3.51 18.81
N THR A 684 40.63 3.71 17.49
CA THR A 684 41.79 4.23 16.72
C THR A 684 41.40 5.39 15.81
N VAL A 685 42.28 6.40 15.69
CA VAL A 685 42.26 7.40 14.60
C VAL A 685 43.48 7.24 13.70
N ALA A 686 43.30 7.33 12.38
CA ALA A 686 44.35 7.15 11.38
C ALA A 686 44.15 8.04 10.13
N PRO A 687 44.79 9.22 10.03
CA PRO A 687 44.54 10.17 8.94
C PRO A 687 44.74 9.62 7.53
N GLY A 688 45.66 8.69 7.29
CA GLY A 688 45.91 8.10 5.96
C GLY A 688 44.63 7.80 5.14
N SER A 689 44.65 8.16 3.84
CA SER A 689 43.47 8.07 2.98
C SER A 689 42.87 6.66 2.94
N ALA A 690 41.56 6.61 3.10
CA ALA A 690 40.81 5.36 3.16
C ALA A 690 40.47 4.81 1.76
N THR A 691 40.46 5.68 0.75
CA THR A 691 40.06 5.36 -0.63
C THR A 691 41.20 5.44 -1.65
N ASP A 692 42.24 6.23 -1.39
CA ASP A 692 43.40 6.38 -2.28
C ASP A 692 44.71 5.87 -1.63
N PRO A 693 45.24 4.70 -2.04
CA PRO A 693 46.46 4.14 -1.48
C PRO A 693 47.74 4.93 -1.81
N SER A 694 47.66 5.95 -2.68
CA SER A 694 48.77 6.87 -2.95
C SER A 694 48.84 8.04 -1.95
N ARG A 695 47.72 8.36 -1.30
CA ARG A 695 47.58 9.40 -0.27
C ARG A 695 47.77 8.81 1.15
N ILE A 696 48.89 8.12 1.33
CA ILE A 696 49.20 7.41 2.60
C ILE A 696 49.44 8.41 3.74
N VAL A 697 50.13 9.51 3.45
CA VAL A 697 50.36 10.58 4.42
C VAL A 697 49.44 11.76 4.10
N THR A 698 48.56 12.13 5.02
CA THR A 698 47.55 13.18 4.80
C THR A 698 47.18 13.92 6.08
N THR A 699 46.39 14.98 5.92
CA THR A 699 45.81 15.74 7.02
C THR A 699 44.36 15.31 7.22
N LEU A 700 44.00 14.94 8.45
CA LEU A 700 42.63 14.83 8.92
C LEU A 700 42.22 16.19 9.50
N THR A 701 41.16 16.79 8.97
CA THR A 701 40.71 18.13 9.42
C THR A 701 39.52 17.99 10.35
N VAL A 702 39.58 18.56 11.55
CA VAL A 702 38.48 18.61 12.52
C VAL A 702 38.06 20.07 12.70
N THR A 703 36.84 20.44 12.29
CA THR A 703 36.39 21.84 12.38
C THR A 703 36.03 22.26 13.80
N GLY A 704 35.56 21.32 14.61
CA GLY A 704 35.26 21.49 16.03
C GLY A 704 36.33 20.84 16.90
N ASP A 705 35.90 20.08 17.91
CA ASP A 705 36.80 19.53 18.93
C ASP A 705 37.29 18.11 18.59
N PHE A 706 38.49 17.81 19.07
CA PHE A 706 39.10 16.49 19.03
C PHE A 706 39.27 15.96 20.46
N ALA A 707 38.81 14.75 20.73
CA ALA A 707 38.97 14.08 22.01
C ALA A 707 39.61 12.69 21.83
N GLN A 708 40.71 12.46 22.53
CA GLN A 708 41.40 11.17 22.59
C GLN A 708 41.40 10.65 24.03
N GLN A 709 40.57 9.63 24.29
CA GLN A 709 40.39 9.07 25.64
C GLN A 709 41.51 8.10 26.03
N SER A 710 41.61 7.80 27.33
CA SER A 710 42.58 6.83 27.83
C SER A 710 42.42 5.45 27.14
N GLY A 711 43.54 4.81 26.78
CA GLY A 711 43.53 3.50 26.12
C GLY A 711 43.17 3.54 24.62
N SER A 712 42.99 4.72 24.03
CA SER A 712 42.80 4.89 22.58
C SER A 712 44.13 5.10 21.84
N ILE A 713 44.11 4.93 20.51
CA ILE A 713 45.30 4.99 19.66
C ILE A 713 45.16 6.07 18.57
N TYR A 714 46.16 6.91 18.41
CA TYR A 714 46.38 7.68 17.20
C TYR A 714 47.49 7.02 16.38
N GLN A 715 47.13 6.39 15.27
CA GLN A 715 48.05 5.78 14.33
C GLN A 715 48.50 6.80 13.29
N VAL A 716 49.81 7.01 13.18
CA VAL A 716 50.43 8.09 12.40
C VAL A 716 51.34 7.50 11.33
N ASP A 717 51.05 7.78 10.07
CA ASP A 717 51.94 7.43 8.97
C ASP A 717 53.09 8.44 8.81
N LEU A 718 54.31 7.91 8.68
CA LEU A 718 55.56 8.67 8.60
C LEU A 718 56.36 8.34 7.33
N ALA A 719 56.67 9.39 6.57
CA ALA A 719 57.60 9.40 5.45
C ALA A 719 58.49 10.65 5.53
N ARG A 720 58.70 11.36 4.42
CA ARG A 720 59.40 12.66 4.44
C ARG A 720 58.57 13.75 5.14
N SER A 721 57.26 13.54 5.22
CA SER A 721 56.26 14.23 6.03
C SER A 721 55.58 13.24 6.98
N SER A 722 54.70 13.72 7.86
CA SER A 722 53.85 12.89 8.72
C SER A 722 52.39 13.16 8.45
N ASP A 723 51.54 12.24 8.88
CA ASP A 723 50.14 12.54 9.10
C ASP A 723 49.98 13.72 10.08
N LEU A 724 48.86 14.42 9.93
CA LEU A 724 48.46 15.53 10.78
C LEU A 724 46.97 15.41 11.13
N ILE A 725 46.63 15.62 12.40
CA ILE A 725 45.26 15.99 12.81
C ILE A 725 45.26 17.50 13.02
N ASP A 726 44.51 18.23 12.20
CA ASP A 726 44.39 19.70 12.27
C ASP A 726 43.03 20.08 12.86
N VAL A 727 43.04 20.62 14.09
CA VAL A 727 41.84 20.87 14.90
C VAL A 727 41.55 22.37 14.97
N GLY A 728 40.36 22.76 14.51
CA GLY A 728 39.86 24.13 14.57
C GLY A 728 39.34 24.55 15.95
N GLY A 729 38.93 23.58 16.77
CA GLY A 729 38.54 23.76 18.17
C GLY A 729 39.62 23.33 19.17
N ALA A 730 39.18 22.79 20.31
CA ALA A 730 40.06 22.28 21.35
C ALA A 730 40.46 20.81 21.09
N ALA A 731 41.68 20.45 21.50
CA ALA A 731 42.14 19.06 21.53
C ALA A 731 42.32 18.57 22.97
N ALA A 732 41.48 17.63 23.41
CA ALA A 732 41.58 16.97 24.71
C ALA A 732 42.26 15.60 24.55
N ILE A 733 43.35 15.38 25.29
CA ILE A 733 44.11 14.12 25.26
C ILE A 733 44.27 13.62 26.69
N ASP A 734 43.61 12.50 26.99
CA ASP A 734 43.62 11.91 28.33
C ASP A 734 44.95 11.23 28.66
N SER A 735 45.26 11.16 29.96
CA SER A 735 46.35 10.34 30.44
C SER A 735 46.10 8.87 30.08
N GLY A 736 47.05 8.26 29.36
CA GLY A 736 46.95 6.87 28.89
C GLY A 736 46.47 6.72 27.43
N ALA A 737 46.15 7.81 26.73
CA ALA A 737 46.06 7.81 25.27
C ALA A 737 47.43 7.49 24.63
N GLN A 738 47.42 6.82 23.47
CA GLN A 738 48.62 6.32 22.82
C GLN A 738 48.79 6.89 21.40
N ILE A 739 50.04 6.96 20.96
CA ILE A 739 50.40 7.25 19.57
C ILE A 739 51.20 6.05 19.04
N GLU A 740 50.80 5.52 17.89
CA GLU A 740 51.51 4.48 17.15
C GLU A 740 52.11 5.08 15.87
N LEU A 741 53.43 4.96 15.71
CA LEU A 741 54.14 5.51 14.55
C LEU A 741 54.40 4.43 13.51
N LEU A 742 53.83 4.58 12.32
CA LEU A 742 54.01 3.67 11.20
C LEU A 742 54.92 4.27 10.15
N ARG A 743 56.03 3.59 9.85
CA ARG A 743 56.95 4.04 8.80
C ARG A 743 56.46 3.60 7.42
N GLN A 744 56.04 4.56 6.61
CA GLN A 744 55.57 4.36 5.23
C GLN A 744 56.63 4.70 4.17
N GLY A 745 57.74 5.32 4.57
CA GLY A 745 58.81 5.68 3.62
C GLY A 745 60.13 6.08 4.27
N THR A 746 60.90 6.89 3.54
CA THR A 746 62.14 7.49 4.03
C THR A 746 61.81 8.61 5.01
N LEU A 747 62.26 8.47 6.25
CA LEU A 747 62.16 9.53 7.26
C LEU A 747 63.20 10.61 7.01
N SER A 748 62.83 11.84 7.32
CA SER A 748 63.72 12.99 7.39
C SER A 748 64.48 12.93 8.72
N VAL A 749 65.81 12.84 8.66
CA VAL A 749 66.67 12.87 9.84
C VAL A 749 66.70 14.30 10.39
N ASP A 750 66.77 14.45 11.71
CA ASP A 750 66.78 15.74 12.42
C ASP A 750 65.58 16.65 12.12
N ALA A 751 64.46 16.07 11.68
CA ALA A 751 63.22 16.78 11.39
C ALA A 751 62.24 16.70 12.57
N ARG A 752 61.48 17.79 12.78
CA ARG A 752 60.32 17.81 13.68
C ARG A 752 59.06 17.51 12.88
N TYR A 753 58.31 16.50 13.31
CA TYR A 753 57.01 16.15 12.74
C TYR A 753 55.90 16.67 13.66
N THR A 754 55.01 17.50 13.12
CA THR A 754 53.81 17.95 13.84
C THR A 754 52.69 16.96 13.53
N LEU A 755 52.22 16.25 14.55
CA LEU A 755 51.22 15.18 14.40
C LEU A 755 49.81 15.66 14.73
N LEU A 756 49.70 16.69 15.57
CA LEU A 756 48.43 17.32 15.95
C LEU A 756 48.65 18.82 16.12
N SER A 757 47.70 19.61 15.63
CA SER A 757 47.58 21.05 15.82
C SER A 757 46.17 21.36 16.33
N ALA A 758 46.04 22.34 17.23
CA ALA A 758 44.75 22.79 17.75
C ALA A 758 44.74 24.31 17.92
N ALA A 759 43.63 24.95 17.58
CA ALA A 759 43.49 26.41 17.68
C ALA A 759 42.92 26.89 19.02
N GLY A 760 42.18 26.04 19.74
CA GLY A 760 41.49 26.32 21.00
C GLY A 760 42.25 25.98 22.27
#